data_AF-A0A813JRL8-F1
#
_entry.id   AF-A0A813JRL8-F1
#
_cell.length_a   1.000
_cell.length_b   1.000
_cell.length_c   1.000
_cell.angle_alpha   90.00
_cell.angle_beta   90.00
_cell.angle_gamma   90.00
#
_symmetry.space_group_name_H-M   'P 1'
#
loop_
_entity.id
_entity.type
_entity.pdbx_description
1 polymer ?
#
loop_
_entity_poly.entity_id
_entity_poly.type
_entity_poly.pdbx_seq_one_letter_code
_entity_poly.pdbx_strand_id
1 'polypeptide(L)'
;MLGTGIASAVGYAAAAYSYNLGRFQYDSNQRQASMHQTQNMRIALWSLFREDVRELFELTKANMETYMVVGTLIVASAINFIVVGYKDFPMDPPFLVLFWNNSLFCCISFGLLSVWLAMHGSISSNSARVKILTQAVRPPVPSVTEVQKAMRSQDHYEGLGSVAFLQPPQFLGGAPEKDVTPGHQPEAPGHGFSERPEAHGQGGRYGRQMSHDGPMPPTGMDGGMVARLGDEDGGPGLSANLYSHFWMLRRVQRGYACFDAYARICLAVSAQQLLLIEAYFALGHFMSKTEGWPSPTHNSFAAWLALAAAVFASITLFKLDLFVDRRDMFIVQGGLSLGPILAGLATHLSAMRIEHGMGGKRPCDQFIPALLPWALAILACFFHAVWILVLLWAARPESRSAGLPLSFRSAIYLDVFGWHNQHFSEHQSTVAEESGAPDSEWGQPGQGAHGAAADASVSASSIALRQARRLARTMAKLKDPRLATHLSAAEKESLLQLQEVIDLEVTQLQEQLVPWSGRSSAAGNCWLQCQCEGDSGHVTPYWVNSRTADVSWNHPGAAQIIDLPLLGISVNALHSRVSTSASREQRGNGEVEAPVRGGLPRQTGAVRFRLPEAPAISRFERACASESLPFELMPESPNSTVSSSQLPWHTFQQTCQAWVCLWLITMLAITCDPKYYESIHAPREIYDRQALVQVQTVWPHAYFRPSALSCSGAGKTLILGDQFSIYTADVPPAGELQNQSSSAWPSSQEIEFEPAISTMDLGSTTWRSFGLLYGKGQDSFSSATALLLLSTDGTVVVERDLGSHSHNKLIQWTISPMLDQILQAIQPVEGAEADKCASKASGFVNLGWAIYAATDAGQVVVLCPALNHMLQPLHVVLALRRRKSAPSFMSVVDSHTRTVKVVREKIIGMHVDVSASVLWLFVSSTTGKAEIRAWDLSGKGVLGRWPLPSGRRWAHGLCDLGPGGGLLLATASTELNAAAGPELWRLVPDPGWSSQVQTGMMSPALTGMMTGIRGGEDGF
;
A
#
# COMPACT_ATOMS: atom_id res chain seq x y z
N MET A 1 12.46 3.52 -112.86
CA MET A 1 12.41 4.42 -111.68
C MET A 1 11.22 4.18 -110.74
N LEU A 2 10.10 3.57 -111.17
CA LEU A 2 8.98 3.23 -110.27
C LEU A 2 9.27 2.07 -109.28
N GLY A 3 10.06 1.06 -109.67
CA GLY A 3 10.38 -0.08 -108.79
C GLY A 3 11.30 0.26 -107.61
N THR A 4 12.19 1.23 -107.75
CA THR A 4 13.11 1.68 -106.68
C THR A 4 12.41 2.50 -105.60
N GLY A 5 11.31 3.19 -105.93
CA GLY A 5 10.52 3.95 -104.95
C GLY A 5 9.61 3.09 -104.08
N ILE A 6 9.11 1.95 -104.61
CA ILE A 6 8.25 1.04 -103.84
C ILE A 6 9.08 0.23 -102.84
N ALA A 7 10.28 -0.24 -103.23
CA ALA A 7 11.15 -0.98 -102.33
C ALA A 7 11.64 -0.12 -101.14
N SER A 8 11.95 1.16 -101.36
CA SER A 8 12.33 2.07 -100.27
C SER A 8 11.13 2.37 -99.35
N ALA A 9 9.94 2.61 -99.91
CA ALA A 9 8.72 2.84 -99.12
C ALA A 9 8.35 1.62 -98.25
N VAL A 10 8.48 0.40 -98.76
CA VAL A 10 8.26 -0.83 -97.98
C VAL A 10 9.31 -0.99 -96.88
N GLY A 11 10.58 -0.67 -97.16
CA GLY A 11 11.64 -0.67 -96.15
C GLY A 11 11.39 0.33 -95.01
N TYR A 12 10.96 1.55 -95.33
CA TYR A 12 10.59 2.55 -94.32
C TYR A 12 9.32 2.16 -93.55
N ALA A 13 8.33 1.56 -94.20
CA ALA A 13 7.12 1.07 -93.53
C ALA A 13 7.45 -0.09 -92.57
N ALA A 14 8.31 -1.01 -92.97
CA ALA A 14 8.76 -2.12 -92.12
C ALA A 14 9.58 -1.63 -90.91
N ALA A 15 10.47 -0.65 -91.11
CA ALA A 15 11.24 -0.02 -90.03
C ALA A 15 10.36 0.80 -89.06
N ALA A 16 9.36 1.52 -89.58
CA ALA A 16 8.39 2.25 -88.76
C ALA A 16 7.50 1.28 -87.97
N TYR A 17 7.06 0.18 -88.58
CA TYR A 17 6.29 -0.86 -87.91
C TYR A 17 7.10 -1.55 -86.80
N SER A 18 8.36 -1.94 -87.07
CA SER A 18 9.20 -2.59 -86.06
C SER A 18 9.54 -1.65 -84.90
N TYR A 19 9.77 -0.36 -85.18
CA TYR A 19 9.95 0.67 -84.15
C TYR A 19 8.70 0.84 -83.29
N ASN A 20 7.52 0.96 -83.91
CA ASN A 20 6.27 1.14 -83.18
C ASN A 20 5.89 -0.10 -82.37
N LEU A 21 6.13 -1.30 -82.89
CA LEU A 21 5.94 -2.55 -82.15
C LEU A 21 6.87 -2.62 -80.92
N GLY A 22 8.15 -2.26 -81.10
CA GLY A 22 9.12 -2.19 -80.00
C GLY A 22 8.75 -1.16 -78.94
N ARG A 23 8.28 0.02 -79.36
CA ARG A 23 7.77 1.06 -78.46
C ARG A 23 6.52 0.62 -77.72
N PHE A 24 5.59 -0.03 -78.41
CA PHE A 24 4.37 -0.58 -77.80
C PHE A 24 4.70 -1.61 -76.71
N GLN A 25 5.62 -2.54 -76.99
CA GLN A 25 6.08 -3.52 -76.01
C GLN A 25 6.76 -2.84 -74.81
N TYR A 26 7.60 -1.83 -75.07
CA TYR A 26 8.25 -1.05 -74.01
C TYR A 26 7.23 -0.32 -73.12
N ASP A 27 6.28 0.41 -73.72
CA ASP A 27 5.26 1.17 -73.00
C ASP A 27 4.32 0.25 -72.21
N SER A 28 3.93 -0.90 -72.78
CA SER A 28 3.13 -1.93 -72.10
C SER A 28 3.86 -2.49 -70.88
N ASN A 29 5.13 -2.89 -71.06
CA ASN A 29 5.97 -3.39 -69.97
C ASN A 29 6.17 -2.33 -68.89
N GLN A 30 6.34 -1.06 -69.25
CA GLN A 30 6.49 0.04 -68.30
C GLN A 30 5.21 0.29 -67.49
N ARG A 31 4.02 0.21 -68.12
CA ARG A 31 2.74 0.32 -67.41
C ARG A 31 2.53 -0.85 -66.45
N GLN A 32 2.78 -2.08 -66.92
CA GLN A 32 2.67 -3.26 -66.08
C GLN A 32 3.65 -3.18 -64.89
N ALA A 33 4.90 -2.78 -65.15
CA ALA A 33 5.91 -2.57 -64.10
C ALA A 33 5.48 -1.48 -63.09
N SER A 34 4.92 -0.37 -63.57
CA SER A 34 4.38 0.71 -62.72
C SER A 34 3.20 0.22 -61.85
N MET A 35 2.29 -0.58 -62.42
CA MET A 35 1.20 -1.19 -61.67
C MET A 35 1.71 -2.15 -60.60
N HIS A 36 2.65 -3.05 -60.94
CA HIS A 36 3.28 -3.95 -59.97
C HIS A 36 4.07 -3.18 -58.90
N GLN A 37 4.77 -2.11 -59.26
CA GLN A 37 5.47 -1.27 -58.30
C GLN A 37 4.49 -0.60 -57.32
N THR A 38 3.36 -0.11 -57.82
CA THR A 38 2.31 0.47 -56.98
C THR A 38 1.70 -0.57 -56.04
N GLN A 39 1.44 -1.79 -56.53
CA GLN A 39 0.97 -2.90 -55.69
C GLN A 39 2.02 -3.29 -54.64
N ASN A 40 3.30 -3.39 -55.02
CA ASN A 40 4.40 -3.70 -54.10
C ASN A 40 4.54 -2.63 -53.02
N MET A 41 4.40 -1.35 -53.36
CA MET A 41 4.41 -0.26 -52.39
C MET A 41 3.24 -0.37 -51.40
N ARG A 42 2.04 -0.75 -51.86
CA ARG A 42 0.87 -0.97 -51.00
C ARG A 42 1.05 -2.18 -50.08
N ILE A 43 1.62 -3.28 -50.59
CA ILE A 43 1.93 -4.48 -49.79
C ILE A 43 2.97 -4.13 -48.72
N ALA A 44 4.01 -3.37 -49.07
CA ALA A 44 5.03 -2.93 -48.12
C ALA A 44 4.44 -2.03 -47.03
N LEU A 45 3.59 -1.06 -47.39
CA LEU A 45 2.88 -0.20 -46.42
C LEU A 45 2.00 -1.03 -45.47
N TRP A 46 1.27 -2.01 -46.00
CA TRP A 46 0.47 -2.91 -45.16
C TRP A 46 1.32 -3.81 -44.26
N SER A 47 2.49 -4.24 -44.73
CA SER A 47 3.43 -4.99 -43.90
C SER A 47 3.89 -4.16 -42.71
N LEU A 48 4.23 -2.88 -42.93
CA LEU A 48 4.60 -1.94 -41.87
C LEU A 48 3.45 -1.77 -40.86
N PHE A 49 2.21 -1.56 -41.31
CA PHE A 49 1.07 -1.44 -40.39
C PHE A 49 0.84 -2.69 -39.54
N ARG A 50 1.06 -3.89 -40.10
CA ARG A 50 0.97 -5.14 -39.33
C ARG A 50 2.09 -5.27 -38.31
N GLU A 51 3.28 -4.78 -38.65
CA GLU A 51 4.43 -4.72 -37.75
C GLU A 51 4.18 -3.75 -36.60
N ASP A 52 3.72 -2.52 -36.89
CA ASP A 52 3.35 -1.51 -35.88
C ASP A 52 2.31 -2.05 -34.88
N VAL A 53 1.27 -2.74 -35.38
CA VAL A 53 0.27 -3.40 -34.53
C VAL A 53 0.95 -4.45 -33.64
N ARG A 54 1.80 -5.33 -34.19
CA ARG A 54 2.47 -6.35 -33.39
C ARG A 54 3.36 -5.74 -32.31
N GLU A 55 4.17 -4.75 -32.66
CA GLU A 55 5.09 -4.09 -31.74
C GLU A 55 4.38 -3.39 -30.59
N LEU A 56 3.29 -2.65 -30.88
CA LEU A 56 2.54 -1.93 -29.85
C LEU A 56 1.89 -2.89 -28.82
N PHE A 57 1.34 -4.01 -29.30
CA PHE A 57 0.76 -5.04 -28.43
C PHE A 57 1.82 -5.84 -27.68
N GLU A 58 2.96 -6.17 -28.31
CA GLU A 58 4.06 -6.87 -27.64
C GLU A 58 4.67 -5.98 -26.53
N LEU A 59 4.76 -4.67 -26.71
CA LEU A 59 5.22 -3.75 -25.66
C LEU A 59 4.30 -3.79 -24.43
N THR A 60 2.98 -3.70 -24.64
CA THR A 60 1.99 -3.79 -23.55
C THR A 60 2.09 -5.13 -22.83
N LYS A 61 2.14 -6.21 -23.60
CA LYS A 61 2.24 -7.57 -23.08
C LYS A 61 3.51 -7.76 -22.25
N ALA A 62 4.66 -7.32 -22.75
CA ALA A 62 5.94 -7.41 -22.04
C ALA A 62 5.93 -6.65 -20.70
N ASN A 63 5.29 -5.48 -20.65
CA ASN A 63 5.10 -4.74 -19.40
C ASN A 63 4.26 -5.52 -18.39
N MET A 64 3.11 -6.06 -18.82
CA MET A 64 2.24 -6.85 -17.94
C MET A 64 2.90 -8.15 -17.47
N GLU A 65 3.67 -8.83 -18.32
CA GLU A 65 4.49 -9.98 -17.94
C GLU A 65 5.52 -9.60 -16.85
N THR A 66 6.15 -8.44 -16.99
CA THR A 66 7.07 -7.91 -15.97
C THR A 66 6.33 -7.66 -14.65
N TYR A 67 5.12 -7.12 -14.68
CA TYR A 67 4.33 -6.89 -13.46
C TYR A 67 3.92 -8.20 -12.77
N MET A 68 3.61 -9.25 -13.54
CA MET A 68 3.34 -10.57 -12.97
C MET A 68 4.57 -11.12 -12.23
N VAL A 69 5.76 -11.01 -12.83
CA VAL A 69 7.01 -11.49 -12.21
C VAL A 69 7.35 -10.68 -10.95
N VAL A 70 7.33 -9.35 -11.01
CA VAL A 70 7.66 -8.51 -9.85
C VAL A 70 6.60 -8.67 -8.74
N GLY A 71 5.31 -8.72 -9.10
CA GLY A 71 4.23 -8.92 -8.15
C GLY A 71 4.32 -10.27 -7.42
N THR A 72 4.65 -11.35 -8.14
CA THR A 72 4.87 -12.67 -7.51
C THR A 72 6.08 -12.70 -6.59
N LEU A 73 7.18 -12.02 -6.94
CA LEU A 73 8.35 -11.88 -6.07
C LEU A 73 8.03 -11.12 -4.78
N ILE A 74 7.27 -10.02 -4.86
CA ILE A 74 6.85 -9.26 -3.67
C ILE A 74 5.95 -10.11 -2.77
N VAL A 75 4.97 -10.82 -3.34
CA VAL A 75 4.10 -11.74 -2.59
C VAL A 75 4.90 -12.86 -1.92
N ALA A 76 5.86 -13.45 -2.63
CA ALA A 76 6.73 -14.49 -2.09
C ALA A 76 7.57 -13.97 -0.90
N SER A 77 8.14 -12.76 -1.01
CA SER A 77 8.86 -12.10 0.08
C SER A 77 7.94 -11.85 1.29
N ALA A 78 6.72 -11.38 1.08
CA ALA A 78 5.73 -11.20 2.15
C ALA A 78 5.37 -12.54 2.83
N ILE A 79 5.17 -13.61 2.07
CA ILE A 79 4.92 -14.95 2.64
C ILE A 79 6.12 -15.45 3.45
N ASN A 80 7.35 -15.15 3.02
CA ASN A 80 8.54 -15.52 3.78
C ASN A 80 8.60 -14.82 5.15
N PHE A 81 8.12 -13.57 5.25
CA PHE A 81 7.94 -12.89 6.54
C PHE A 81 6.91 -13.58 7.46
N ILE A 82 5.87 -14.22 6.90
CA ILE A 82 4.93 -15.04 7.70
C ILE A 82 5.62 -16.30 8.22
N VAL A 83 6.30 -17.03 7.34
CA VAL A 83 6.85 -18.36 7.68
C VAL A 83 8.06 -18.25 8.62
N VAL A 84 8.95 -17.29 8.36
CA VAL A 84 10.22 -17.13 9.09
C VAL A 84 10.13 -15.97 10.07
N GLY A 85 9.70 -14.79 9.59
CA GLY A 85 9.71 -13.56 10.36
C GLY A 85 8.80 -13.58 11.60
N TYR A 86 7.62 -14.20 11.51
CA TYR A 86 6.63 -14.21 12.60
C TYR A 86 7.19 -14.80 13.90
N LYS A 87 8.03 -15.84 13.81
CA LYS A 87 8.62 -16.49 14.98
C LYS A 87 9.59 -15.56 15.74
N ASP A 88 10.29 -14.71 15.00
CA ASP A 88 11.29 -13.79 15.54
C ASP A 88 10.72 -12.40 15.84
N PHE A 89 9.47 -12.14 15.42
CA PHE A 89 8.79 -10.88 15.67
C PHE A 89 8.41 -10.75 17.16
N PRO A 90 8.77 -9.66 17.82
CA PRO A 90 8.43 -9.46 19.22
C PRO A 90 6.95 -9.13 19.37
N MET A 91 6.30 -9.78 20.34
CA MET A 91 4.88 -9.59 20.60
C MET A 91 4.56 -8.28 21.33
N ASP A 92 5.57 -7.61 21.89
CA ASP A 92 5.41 -6.36 22.63
C ASP A 92 5.98 -5.17 21.83
N PRO A 93 5.23 -4.07 21.69
CA PRO A 93 3.85 -3.90 22.10
C PRO A 93 2.85 -4.60 21.15
N PRO A 94 1.70 -5.09 21.64
CA PRO A 94 0.78 -5.91 20.85
C PRO A 94 0.13 -5.16 19.68
N PHE A 95 -0.03 -3.83 19.77
CA PHE A 95 -0.54 -3.04 18.64
C PHE A 95 0.43 -3.03 17.44
N LEU A 96 1.74 -3.20 17.65
CA LEU A 96 2.72 -3.21 16.57
C LEU A 96 2.58 -4.47 15.71
N VAL A 97 2.26 -5.61 16.35
CA VAL A 97 1.92 -6.87 15.65
C VAL A 97 0.73 -6.66 14.71
N LEU A 98 -0.28 -5.90 15.15
CA LEU A 98 -1.45 -5.58 14.32
C LEU A 98 -1.08 -4.70 13.13
N PHE A 99 -0.25 -3.68 13.32
CA PHE A 99 0.20 -2.81 12.21
C PHE A 99 1.00 -3.59 11.17
N TRP A 100 1.89 -4.46 11.65
CA TRP A 100 2.70 -5.33 10.81
C TRP A 100 1.83 -6.32 10.04
N ASN A 101 0.89 -7.01 10.70
CA ASN A 101 -0.05 -7.93 10.06
C ASN A 101 -0.95 -7.23 9.03
N ASN A 102 -1.50 -6.06 9.34
CA ASN A 102 -2.32 -5.31 8.38
C ASN A 102 -1.51 -4.96 7.13
N SER A 103 -0.28 -4.45 7.30
CA SER A 103 0.60 -4.11 6.17
C SER A 103 0.99 -5.35 5.36
N LEU A 104 1.25 -6.47 6.03
CA LEU A 104 1.57 -7.77 5.44
C LEU A 104 0.46 -8.30 4.54
N PHE A 105 -0.76 -8.40 5.07
CA PHE A 105 -1.90 -8.88 4.30
C PHE A 105 -2.33 -7.86 3.22
N CYS A 106 -2.12 -6.56 3.44
CA CYS A 106 -2.34 -5.52 2.44
C CYS A 106 -1.37 -5.67 1.26
N CYS A 107 -0.09 -5.91 1.55
CA CYS A 107 0.94 -6.21 0.57
C CYS A 107 0.57 -7.42 -0.29
N ILE A 108 0.16 -8.52 0.34
CA ILE A 108 -0.25 -9.75 -0.36
C ILE A 108 -1.48 -9.50 -1.24
N SER A 109 -2.50 -8.81 -0.70
CA SER A 109 -3.75 -8.55 -1.42
C SER A 109 -3.54 -7.70 -2.67
N PHE A 110 -2.83 -6.57 -2.56
CA PHE A 110 -2.53 -5.72 -3.73
C PHE A 110 -1.51 -6.40 -4.66
N GLY A 111 -0.58 -7.19 -4.15
CA GLY A 111 0.35 -7.97 -4.98
C GLY A 111 -0.36 -9.01 -5.83
N LEU A 112 -1.28 -9.79 -5.25
CA LEU A 112 -2.11 -10.75 -5.98
C LEU A 112 -3.05 -10.05 -6.96
N LEU A 113 -3.67 -8.93 -6.56
CA LEU A 113 -4.52 -8.13 -7.45
C LEU A 113 -3.72 -7.59 -8.65
N SER A 114 -2.49 -7.13 -8.45
CA SER A 114 -1.58 -6.72 -9.52
C SER A 114 -1.33 -7.85 -10.51
N VAL A 115 -0.99 -9.05 -10.02
CA VAL A 115 -0.73 -10.23 -10.87
C VAL A 115 -1.99 -10.61 -11.64
N TRP A 116 -3.15 -10.61 -10.99
CA TRP A 116 -4.43 -10.93 -11.61
C TRP A 116 -4.81 -9.94 -12.71
N LEU A 117 -4.72 -8.64 -12.44
CA LEU A 117 -4.99 -7.59 -13.43
C LEU A 117 -4.01 -7.65 -14.61
N ALA A 118 -2.73 -7.87 -14.36
CA ALA A 118 -1.71 -8.00 -15.41
C ALA A 118 -1.96 -9.25 -16.29
N MET A 119 -2.37 -10.37 -15.69
CA MET A 119 -2.74 -11.58 -16.43
C MET A 119 -3.94 -11.32 -17.35
N HIS A 120 -5.00 -10.70 -16.83
CA HIS A 120 -6.19 -10.36 -17.62
C HIS A 120 -5.89 -9.35 -18.72
N GLY A 121 -5.09 -8.32 -18.43
CA GLY A 121 -4.64 -7.36 -19.43
C GLY A 121 -3.80 -8.03 -20.54
N SER A 122 -2.93 -8.97 -20.19
CA SER A 122 -2.05 -9.66 -21.14
C SER A 122 -2.86 -10.54 -22.09
N ILE A 123 -3.84 -11.29 -21.55
CA ILE A 123 -4.76 -12.09 -22.36
C ILE A 123 -5.61 -11.19 -23.26
N SER A 124 -6.20 -10.12 -22.70
CA SER A 124 -7.06 -9.18 -23.45
C SER A 124 -6.30 -8.50 -24.59
N SER A 125 -5.07 -8.01 -24.32
CA SER A 125 -4.22 -7.38 -25.32
C SER A 125 -3.80 -8.36 -26.42
N ASN A 126 -3.44 -9.60 -26.09
CA ASN A 126 -3.09 -10.60 -27.10
C ASN A 126 -4.30 -11.04 -27.94
N SER A 127 -5.48 -11.22 -27.34
CA SER A 127 -6.72 -11.51 -28.07
C SER A 127 -7.09 -10.36 -29.01
N ALA A 128 -6.99 -9.12 -28.54
CA ALA A 128 -7.17 -7.91 -29.33
C ALA A 128 -6.21 -7.85 -30.52
N ARG A 129 -4.92 -8.13 -30.30
CA ARG A 129 -3.90 -8.20 -31.34
C ARG A 129 -4.27 -9.20 -32.44
N VAL A 130 -4.61 -10.44 -32.06
CA VAL A 130 -4.99 -11.49 -33.02
C VAL A 130 -6.23 -11.05 -33.80
N LYS A 131 -7.24 -10.49 -33.12
CA LYS A 131 -8.47 -10.02 -33.77
C LYS A 131 -8.20 -8.90 -34.78
N ILE A 132 -7.39 -7.90 -34.43
CA ILE A 132 -6.98 -6.83 -35.36
C ILE A 132 -6.22 -7.41 -36.57
N LEU A 133 -5.22 -8.25 -36.33
CA LEU A 133 -4.38 -8.81 -37.40
C LEU A 133 -5.13 -9.76 -38.34
N THR A 134 -6.20 -10.39 -37.86
CA THR A 134 -6.99 -11.37 -38.64
C THR A 134 -8.24 -10.77 -39.26
N GLN A 135 -8.84 -9.73 -38.68
CA GLN A 135 -10.12 -9.19 -39.15
C GLN A 135 -9.97 -7.82 -39.80
N ALA A 136 -9.11 -6.94 -39.26
CA ALA A 136 -9.04 -5.55 -39.72
C ALA A 136 -7.85 -5.24 -40.63
N VAL A 137 -6.68 -5.82 -40.31
CA VAL A 137 -5.41 -5.56 -41.02
C VAL A 137 -5.07 -6.77 -41.91
N ARG A 138 -6.04 -7.27 -42.67
CA ARG A 138 -5.81 -8.37 -43.62
C ARG A 138 -4.89 -7.88 -44.75
N PRO A 139 -3.98 -8.72 -45.27
CA PRO A 139 -3.26 -8.40 -46.50
C PRO A 139 -4.24 -8.01 -47.61
N PRO A 140 -3.95 -6.98 -48.42
CA PRO A 140 -4.82 -6.58 -49.51
C PRO A 140 -4.88 -7.73 -50.52
N VAL A 141 -6.02 -8.38 -50.62
CA VAL A 141 -6.30 -9.33 -51.71
C VAL A 141 -6.90 -8.52 -52.83
N PRO A 142 -6.29 -8.47 -54.03
CA PRO A 142 -6.84 -7.71 -55.14
C PRO A 142 -8.25 -8.23 -55.46
N SER A 143 -9.21 -7.31 -55.55
CA SER A 143 -10.58 -7.66 -55.92
C SER A 143 -10.66 -8.25 -57.31
N VAL A 144 -11.71 -9.03 -57.53
CA VAL A 144 -12.10 -9.44 -58.87
C VAL A 144 -12.33 -8.21 -59.76
N THR A 145 -12.88 -7.11 -59.24
CA THR A 145 -13.06 -5.85 -60.00
C THR A 145 -11.73 -5.16 -60.31
N GLU A 146 -10.78 -5.09 -59.38
CA GLU A 146 -9.43 -4.56 -59.66
C GLU A 146 -8.68 -5.43 -60.67
N VAL A 147 -8.78 -6.76 -60.56
CA VAL A 147 -8.22 -7.72 -61.53
C VAL A 147 -8.90 -7.53 -62.89
N GLN A 148 -10.23 -7.45 -62.93
CA GLN A 148 -10.98 -7.22 -64.16
C GLN A 148 -10.71 -5.83 -64.76
N LYS A 149 -10.46 -4.81 -63.95
CA LYS A 149 -10.10 -3.46 -64.41
C LYS A 149 -8.69 -3.45 -64.98
N ALA A 150 -7.75 -4.15 -64.35
CA ALA A 150 -6.43 -4.38 -64.91
C ALA A 150 -6.53 -5.12 -66.26
N MET A 151 -7.32 -6.20 -66.32
CA MET A 151 -7.60 -6.93 -67.57
C MET A 151 -8.27 -6.04 -68.63
N ARG A 152 -9.33 -5.30 -68.30
CA ARG A 152 -10.01 -4.37 -69.23
C ARG A 152 -9.10 -3.22 -69.67
N SER A 153 -8.19 -2.76 -68.83
CA SER A 153 -7.21 -1.73 -69.21
C SER A 153 -6.20 -2.28 -70.22
N GLN A 154 -5.87 -3.57 -70.11
CA GLN A 154 -5.07 -4.28 -71.09
C GLN A 154 -5.87 -4.53 -72.36
N ASP A 155 -7.11 -5.03 -72.27
CA ASP A 155 -8.00 -5.27 -73.41
C ASP A 155 -8.30 -3.98 -74.18
N HIS A 156 -8.53 -2.86 -73.49
CA HIS A 156 -8.77 -1.57 -74.13
C HIS A 156 -7.52 -1.06 -74.85
N TYR A 157 -6.34 -1.35 -74.30
CA TYR A 157 -5.07 -1.01 -74.92
C TYR A 157 -4.79 -1.88 -76.16
N GLU A 158 -5.07 -3.18 -76.09
CA GLU A 158 -4.99 -4.11 -77.22
C GLU A 158 -6.08 -3.81 -78.29
N GLY A 159 -7.24 -3.33 -77.85
CA GLY A 159 -8.43 -3.03 -78.67
C GLY A 159 -8.40 -1.70 -79.42
N LEU A 160 -7.44 -0.81 -79.17
CA LEU A 160 -7.28 0.46 -79.91
C LEU A 160 -6.88 0.28 -81.39
N GLY A 161 -6.69 -0.97 -81.83
CA GLY A 161 -6.52 -1.35 -83.23
C GLY A 161 -5.19 -0.93 -83.84
N SER A 162 -4.85 -1.52 -85.00
CA SER A 162 -3.59 -1.31 -85.73
C SER A 162 -3.25 0.16 -86.04
N VAL A 163 -4.25 1.06 -86.01
CA VAL A 163 -4.06 2.50 -86.25
C VAL A 163 -3.29 3.18 -85.12
N ALA A 164 -3.50 2.77 -83.85
CA ALA A 164 -2.70 3.26 -82.73
C ALA A 164 -1.24 2.76 -82.81
N PHE A 165 -1.03 1.55 -83.35
CA PHE A 165 0.30 0.99 -83.63
C PHE A 165 1.02 1.70 -84.79
N LEU A 166 0.34 2.53 -85.58
CA LEU A 166 0.90 3.21 -86.75
C LEU A 166 1.02 4.73 -86.56
N GLN A 167 0.78 5.28 -85.36
CA GLN A 167 1.03 6.70 -85.13
C GLN A 167 2.52 7.02 -85.32
N PRO A 168 2.87 7.88 -86.31
CA PRO A 168 4.26 8.24 -86.52
C PRO A 168 4.77 9.08 -85.33
N PRO A 169 6.04 8.91 -84.93
CA PRO A 169 6.64 9.71 -83.88
C PRO A 169 6.51 11.21 -84.20
N GLN A 170 5.96 11.98 -83.26
CA GLN A 170 5.81 13.43 -83.36
C GLN A 170 7.20 14.10 -83.33
N PHE A 171 7.87 14.18 -84.47
CA PHE A 171 9.16 14.86 -84.62
C PHE A 171 9.03 16.38 -84.89
N LEU A 172 7.82 16.88 -85.15
CA LEU A 172 7.56 18.30 -85.42
C LEU A 172 6.66 18.86 -84.33
N GLY A 173 7.27 19.59 -83.38
CA GLY A 173 6.65 20.13 -82.17
C GLY A 173 5.61 21.23 -82.43
N GLY A 174 4.44 20.85 -82.91
CA GLY A 174 3.34 21.78 -83.13
C GLY A 174 2.02 21.07 -83.41
N ALA A 175 1.40 20.47 -82.39
CA ALA A 175 -0.02 20.17 -82.42
C ALA A 175 -0.68 20.91 -81.26
N PRO A 176 -1.73 21.72 -81.51
CA PRO A 176 -2.48 22.36 -80.44
C PRO A 176 -3.17 21.27 -79.62
N GLU A 177 -2.99 21.33 -78.31
CA GLU A 177 -3.74 20.57 -77.30
C GLU A 177 -5.23 20.88 -77.50
N LYS A 178 -5.92 20.04 -78.27
CA LYS A 178 -7.37 20.03 -78.30
C LYS A 178 -7.80 19.29 -77.05
N ASP A 179 -8.25 20.06 -76.05
CA ASP A 179 -9.02 19.56 -74.92
C ASP A 179 -10.18 18.70 -75.45
N VAL A 180 -9.98 17.38 -75.40
CA VAL A 180 -11.05 16.41 -75.56
C VAL A 180 -11.80 16.39 -74.24
N THR A 181 -12.76 17.31 -74.08
CA THR A 181 -13.84 17.13 -73.11
C THR A 181 -14.42 15.72 -73.29
N PRO A 182 -14.58 14.91 -72.23
CA PRO A 182 -15.21 13.61 -72.32
C PRO A 182 -16.68 13.79 -72.72
N GLY A 183 -16.93 13.72 -74.03
CA GLY A 183 -18.27 13.73 -74.61
C GLY A 183 -18.99 12.44 -74.28
N HIS A 184 -20.27 12.58 -73.96
CA HIS A 184 -21.27 11.54 -73.74
C HIS A 184 -20.99 10.21 -74.48
N GLN A 185 -21.02 9.11 -73.73
CA GLN A 185 -21.28 7.79 -74.29
C GLN A 185 -22.64 7.84 -75.03
N PRO A 186 -22.71 7.42 -76.31
CA PRO A 186 -23.98 7.28 -76.98
C PRO A 186 -24.75 6.08 -76.39
N GLU A 187 -25.95 6.34 -75.88
CA GLU A 187 -26.94 5.32 -75.57
C GLU A 187 -27.19 4.45 -76.80
N ALA A 188 -27.05 3.13 -76.65
CA ALA A 188 -27.35 2.17 -77.69
C ALA A 188 -28.88 2.08 -77.91
N PRO A 189 -29.35 1.98 -79.16
CA PRO A 189 -30.77 2.01 -79.48
C PRO A 189 -31.46 0.69 -79.12
N GLY A 190 -32.62 0.82 -78.48
CA GLY A 190 -33.49 -0.30 -78.13
C GLY A 190 -34.06 -1.00 -79.36
N HIS A 191 -34.05 -2.34 -79.30
CA HIS A 191 -34.89 -3.19 -80.13
C HIS A 191 -35.76 -4.06 -79.24
N GLY A 192 -37.07 -3.80 -79.28
CA GLY A 192 -38.09 -4.67 -78.70
C GLY A 192 -38.61 -5.67 -79.72
N PHE A 193 -38.84 -6.90 -79.25
CA PHE A 193 -39.76 -7.97 -79.65
C PHE A 193 -39.65 -8.99 -78.49
N SER A 194 -40.59 -9.81 -78.07
CA SER A 194 -42.03 -10.01 -78.28
C SER A 194 -42.36 -11.27 -77.45
N GLU A 195 -43.59 -11.34 -76.92
CA GLU A 195 -44.33 -12.56 -76.54
C GLU A 195 -43.89 -13.42 -75.32
N ARG A 196 -44.75 -13.36 -74.27
CA ARG A 196 -45.63 -14.41 -73.67
C ARG A 196 -45.15 -15.90 -73.68
N PRO A 197 -45.66 -16.81 -72.79
CA PRO A 197 -46.84 -16.67 -71.91
C PRO A 197 -46.76 -17.29 -70.49
N GLU A 198 -47.79 -16.95 -69.71
CA GLU A 198 -48.31 -17.72 -68.58
C GLU A 198 -48.70 -19.15 -69.00
N ALA A 199 -48.41 -20.15 -68.15
CA ALA A 199 -49.17 -21.40 -68.13
C ALA A 199 -49.08 -22.11 -66.77
N HIS A 200 -50.26 -22.53 -66.31
CA HIS A 200 -50.54 -23.44 -65.21
C HIS A 200 -49.75 -24.77 -65.24
N GLY A 201 -49.50 -25.33 -64.06
CA GLY A 201 -49.11 -26.73 -63.91
C GLY A 201 -49.22 -27.23 -62.46
N GLN A 202 -50.35 -27.85 -62.14
CA GLN A 202 -50.57 -28.68 -60.94
C GLN A 202 -49.78 -30.00 -60.99
N GLY A 203 -49.46 -30.56 -59.82
CA GLY A 203 -49.08 -31.97 -59.61
C GLY A 203 -47.98 -32.08 -58.54
N GLY A 204 -48.27 -32.47 -57.29
CA GLY A 204 -48.48 -33.86 -56.87
C GLY A 204 -47.24 -34.36 -56.08
N ARG A 205 -47.24 -34.21 -54.74
CA ARG A 205 -47.37 -35.28 -53.72
C ARG A 205 -46.18 -36.27 -53.59
N TYR A 206 -45.59 -36.25 -52.38
CA TYR A 206 -44.99 -37.31 -51.53
C TYR A 206 -43.81 -36.63 -50.80
N GLY A 207 -43.74 -36.43 -49.48
CA GLY A 207 -44.43 -37.02 -48.34
C GLY A 207 -43.35 -37.47 -47.34
N ARG A 208 -43.04 -36.67 -46.31
CA ARG A 208 -42.66 -37.21 -44.98
C ARG A 208 -42.70 -36.15 -43.87
N GLN A 209 -43.82 -36.23 -43.17
CA GLN A 209 -44.07 -35.98 -41.75
C GLN A 209 -42.83 -36.11 -40.84
N MET A 210 -42.50 -35.06 -40.08
CA MET A 210 -42.49 -35.09 -38.62
C MET A 210 -42.63 -33.67 -38.07
N SER A 211 -43.58 -33.56 -37.16
CA SER A 211 -44.12 -32.38 -36.51
C SER A 211 -43.57 -32.26 -35.09
N HIS A 212 -42.94 -31.15 -34.77
CA HIS A 212 -43.12 -30.42 -33.50
C HIS A 212 -42.26 -29.15 -33.57
N ASP A 213 -42.89 -27.97 -33.64
CA ASP A 213 -42.52 -26.76 -32.90
C ASP A 213 -43.35 -25.56 -33.37
N GLY A 214 -43.86 -24.81 -32.40
CA GLY A 214 -44.68 -23.62 -32.61
C GLY A 214 -43.88 -22.48 -33.25
N PRO A 215 -44.55 -21.54 -33.94
CA PRO A 215 -43.88 -20.44 -34.61
C PRO A 215 -43.41 -19.41 -33.57
N MET A 216 -42.11 -19.38 -33.30
CA MET A 216 -41.45 -18.13 -32.92
C MET A 216 -41.42 -17.20 -34.14
N PRO A 217 -41.62 -15.88 -33.97
CA PRO A 217 -41.56 -14.93 -35.06
C PRO A 217 -40.15 -14.96 -35.67
N PRO A 218 -40.01 -14.91 -37.00
CA PRO A 218 -38.71 -14.74 -37.61
C PRO A 218 -38.20 -13.37 -37.19
N THR A 219 -37.24 -13.37 -36.25
CA THR A 219 -36.33 -12.26 -36.08
C THR A 219 -35.62 -12.07 -37.42
N GLY A 220 -36.09 -11.07 -38.17
CA GLY A 220 -35.39 -10.50 -39.30
C GLY A 220 -34.06 -9.97 -38.80
N MET A 221 -33.05 -10.83 -38.77
CA MET A 221 -31.69 -10.37 -38.99
C MET A 221 -31.64 -9.96 -40.45
N ASP A 222 -31.66 -8.65 -40.68
CA ASP A 222 -31.44 -8.02 -41.97
C ASP A 222 -30.22 -8.65 -42.65
N GLY A 223 -30.48 -9.44 -43.70
CA GLY A 223 -29.48 -9.87 -44.67
C GLY A 223 -28.80 -8.71 -45.42
N GLY A 224 -29.19 -7.46 -45.12
CA GLY A 224 -28.57 -6.23 -45.63
C GLY A 224 -27.16 -5.97 -45.08
N MET A 225 -26.76 -6.53 -43.93
CA MET A 225 -25.43 -6.27 -43.36
C MET A 225 -24.33 -7.10 -44.03
N VAL A 226 -24.65 -8.32 -44.50
CA VAL A 226 -23.71 -9.15 -45.29
C VAL A 226 -23.68 -8.68 -46.75
N ALA A 227 -24.79 -8.16 -47.28
CA ALA A 227 -24.85 -7.59 -48.63
C ALA A 227 -24.14 -6.22 -48.75
N ARG A 228 -24.02 -5.43 -47.66
CA ARG A 228 -23.32 -4.12 -47.68
C ARG A 228 -21.84 -4.17 -47.28
N LEU A 229 -21.41 -5.21 -46.57
CA LEU A 229 -19.97 -5.51 -46.41
C LEU A 229 -19.37 -6.16 -47.67
N GLY A 230 -20.23 -6.50 -48.64
CA GLY A 230 -19.88 -7.04 -49.95
C GLY A 230 -20.05 -6.04 -51.09
N ASP A 231 -19.94 -4.72 -50.86
CA ASP A 231 -19.63 -3.82 -51.98
C ASP A 231 -18.24 -4.22 -52.49
N GLU A 232 -18.23 -4.88 -53.64
CA GLU A 232 -17.19 -5.74 -54.22
C GLU A 232 -15.91 -5.02 -54.66
N ASP A 233 -15.65 -3.82 -54.16
CA ASP A 233 -14.38 -3.14 -54.33
C ASP A 233 -13.41 -3.63 -53.27
N GLY A 234 -12.91 -4.85 -53.45
CA GLY A 234 -11.69 -5.34 -52.79
C GLY A 234 -10.44 -4.60 -53.28
N GLY A 235 -10.52 -3.28 -53.35
CA GLY A 235 -9.36 -2.46 -53.05
C GLY A 235 -8.99 -2.60 -51.58
N PRO A 236 -7.85 -2.05 -51.16
CA PRO A 236 -7.52 -2.01 -49.75
C PRO A 236 -8.68 -1.26 -49.09
N GLY A 237 -9.49 -1.95 -48.27
CA GLY A 237 -10.74 -1.38 -47.74
C GLY A 237 -10.48 0.00 -47.11
N LEU A 238 -11.52 0.78 -46.85
CA LEU A 238 -11.41 2.11 -46.20
C LEU A 238 -10.49 2.14 -44.95
N SER A 239 -10.20 0.98 -44.34
CA SER A 239 -9.16 0.75 -43.32
C SER A 239 -7.69 1.01 -43.76
N ALA A 240 -7.42 1.20 -45.05
CA ALA A 240 -6.11 1.59 -45.58
C ALA A 240 -5.95 3.11 -45.69
N ASN A 241 -7.00 3.88 -45.44
CA ASN A 241 -6.86 5.33 -45.37
C ASN A 241 -5.86 5.64 -44.27
N LEU A 242 -4.86 6.49 -44.59
CA LEU A 242 -3.91 7.01 -43.60
C LEU A 242 -4.73 7.45 -42.37
N TYR A 243 -4.29 7.03 -41.18
CA TYR A 243 -4.89 7.30 -39.86
C TYR A 243 -6.03 6.40 -39.35
N SER A 244 -6.72 5.62 -40.18
CA SER A 244 -7.85 4.79 -39.71
C SER A 244 -7.42 3.66 -38.74
N HIS A 245 -6.25 3.05 -38.95
CA HIS A 245 -5.72 1.99 -38.09
C HIS A 245 -5.35 2.51 -36.69
N PHE A 246 -4.92 3.77 -36.55
CA PHE A 246 -4.66 4.39 -35.24
C PHE A 246 -5.93 4.56 -34.43
N TRP A 247 -7.04 4.97 -35.05
CA TRP A 247 -8.34 5.07 -34.37
C TRP A 247 -8.86 3.72 -33.89
N MET A 248 -8.67 2.68 -34.71
CA MET A 248 -9.00 1.32 -34.32
C MET A 248 -8.13 0.85 -33.16
N LEU A 249 -6.80 1.01 -33.23
CA LEU A 249 -5.88 0.68 -32.14
C LEU A 249 -6.26 1.42 -30.86
N ARG A 250 -6.52 2.73 -30.97
CA ARG A 250 -7.00 3.57 -29.87
C ARG A 250 -8.25 3.00 -29.21
N ARG A 251 -9.25 2.59 -30.00
CA ARG A 251 -10.50 2.01 -29.45
C ARG A 251 -10.25 0.68 -28.75
N VAL A 252 -9.40 -0.16 -29.33
CA VAL A 252 -9.07 -1.48 -28.82
C VAL A 252 -8.24 -1.39 -27.54
N GLN A 253 -7.30 -0.44 -27.48
CA GLN A 253 -6.48 -0.15 -26.31
C GLN A 253 -7.29 0.22 -25.07
N ARG A 254 -8.44 0.90 -25.23
CA ARG A 254 -9.35 1.21 -24.11
C ARG A 254 -9.84 -0.04 -23.36
N GLY A 255 -9.93 -1.18 -24.04
CA GLY A 255 -10.41 -2.42 -23.43
C GLY A 255 -9.41 -3.08 -22.47
N TYR A 256 -8.10 -2.83 -22.61
CA TYR A 256 -7.07 -3.45 -21.76
C TYR A 256 -6.17 -2.44 -21.03
N ALA A 257 -6.14 -1.17 -21.43
CA ALA A 257 -5.29 -0.15 -20.81
C ALA A 257 -5.62 0.11 -19.33
N CYS A 258 -6.89 -0.03 -18.93
CA CYS A 258 -7.28 0.05 -17.53
C CYS A 258 -6.65 -1.07 -16.70
N PHE A 259 -6.59 -2.30 -17.23
CA PHE A 259 -5.95 -3.43 -16.55
C PHE A 259 -4.46 -3.16 -16.33
N ASP A 260 -3.78 -2.61 -17.34
CA ASP A 260 -2.37 -2.20 -17.26
C ASP A 260 -2.14 -1.17 -16.14
N ALA A 261 -2.88 -0.06 -16.21
CA ALA A 261 -2.75 1.05 -15.28
C ALA A 261 -2.99 0.62 -13.83
N TYR A 262 -4.08 -0.10 -13.56
CA TYR A 262 -4.39 -0.56 -12.21
C TYR A 262 -3.48 -1.69 -11.72
N ALA A 263 -2.98 -2.57 -12.61
CA ALA A 263 -1.96 -3.54 -12.23
C ALA A 263 -0.71 -2.83 -11.69
N ARG A 264 -0.23 -1.80 -12.40
CA ARG A 264 0.94 -1.03 -11.95
C ARG A 264 0.68 -0.25 -10.65
N ILE A 265 -0.50 0.34 -10.48
CA ILE A 265 -0.85 1.02 -9.22
C ILE A 265 -0.86 0.01 -8.05
N CYS A 266 -1.47 -1.17 -8.24
CA CYS A 266 -1.48 -2.23 -7.24
C CYS A 266 -0.05 -2.68 -6.89
N LEU A 267 0.82 -2.80 -7.89
CA LEU A 267 2.22 -3.15 -7.68
C LEU A 267 2.97 -2.11 -6.84
N ALA A 268 2.78 -0.82 -7.14
CA ALA A 268 3.35 0.29 -6.39
C ALA A 268 2.89 0.30 -4.92
N VAL A 269 1.59 0.08 -4.70
CA VAL A 269 1.01 -0.03 -3.35
C VAL A 269 1.57 -1.24 -2.61
N SER A 270 1.66 -2.40 -3.27
CA SER A 270 2.24 -3.62 -2.69
C SER A 270 3.70 -3.41 -2.28
N ALA A 271 4.51 -2.78 -3.14
CA ALA A 271 5.90 -2.43 -2.82
C ALA A 271 6.01 -1.46 -1.62
N GLN A 272 5.12 -0.46 -1.55
CA GLN A 272 5.06 0.46 -0.41
C GLN A 272 4.69 -0.26 0.90
N GLN A 273 3.74 -1.21 0.86
CA GLN A 273 3.39 -2.02 2.02
C GLN A 273 4.53 -2.94 2.42
N LEU A 274 5.31 -3.49 1.47
CA LEU A 274 6.51 -4.27 1.78
C LEU A 274 7.54 -3.45 2.56
N LEU A 275 7.79 -2.20 2.16
CA LEU A 275 8.67 -1.29 2.89
C LEU A 275 8.17 -1.02 4.32
N LEU A 276 6.84 -0.93 4.52
CA LEU A 276 6.27 -0.77 5.86
C LEU A 276 6.39 -2.04 6.72
N ILE A 277 6.26 -3.23 6.13
CA ILE A 277 6.50 -4.51 6.81
C ILE A 277 7.94 -4.54 7.36
N GLU A 278 8.92 -4.17 6.54
CA GLU A 278 10.33 -4.09 6.94
C GLU A 278 10.55 -3.06 8.05
N ALA A 279 9.93 -1.88 7.93
CA ALA A 279 10.03 -0.83 8.93
C ALA A 279 9.43 -1.25 10.29
N TYR A 280 8.24 -1.85 10.30
CA TYR A 280 7.62 -2.34 11.54
C TYR A 280 8.36 -3.53 12.12
N PHE A 281 8.92 -4.41 11.28
CA PHE A 281 9.81 -5.48 11.74
C PHE A 281 11.06 -4.92 12.43
N ALA A 282 11.69 -3.89 11.84
CA ALA A 282 12.84 -3.23 12.44
C ALA A 282 12.49 -2.51 13.75
N LEU A 283 11.34 -1.81 13.80
CA LEU A 283 10.84 -1.17 15.03
C LEU A 283 10.64 -2.21 16.14
N GLY A 284 9.97 -3.31 15.83
CA GLY A 284 9.80 -4.41 16.78
C GLY A 284 11.15 -4.93 17.25
N HIS A 285 11.97 -5.39 16.31
CA HIS A 285 13.23 -6.07 16.63
C HIS A 285 14.21 -5.20 17.41
N PHE A 286 14.41 -3.93 17.01
CA PHE A 286 15.40 -3.07 17.67
C PHE A 286 14.86 -2.38 18.92
N MET A 287 13.58 -2.01 19.00
CA MET A 287 13.07 -1.27 20.16
C MET A 287 12.55 -2.16 21.29
N SER A 288 12.00 -3.34 20.98
CA SER A 288 11.41 -4.20 22.04
C SER A 288 12.35 -5.30 22.53
N LYS A 289 13.21 -5.84 21.65
CA LYS A 289 14.16 -6.91 22.00
C LYS A 289 15.51 -6.31 22.39
N THR A 290 15.58 -5.76 23.59
CA THR A 290 16.79 -5.08 24.10
C THR A 290 17.86 -6.06 24.62
N GLU A 291 17.52 -7.34 24.81
CA GLU A 291 18.44 -8.35 25.34
C GLU A 291 19.62 -8.61 24.38
N GLY A 292 20.85 -8.35 24.85
CA GLY A 292 22.09 -8.72 24.17
C GLY A 292 22.81 -7.59 23.42
N TRP A 293 22.24 -6.40 23.35
CA TRP A 293 22.86 -5.26 22.66
C TRP A 293 23.67 -4.36 23.60
N PRO A 294 24.79 -3.78 23.12
CA PRO A 294 25.73 -3.03 23.97
C PRO A 294 25.16 -1.70 24.49
N SER A 295 24.14 -1.12 23.84
CA SER A 295 23.49 0.11 24.31
C SER A 295 22.05 0.26 23.77
N PRO A 296 21.04 0.54 24.62
CA PRO A 296 19.65 0.73 24.20
C PRO A 296 19.44 1.90 23.22
N THR A 297 20.25 2.95 23.37
CA THR A 297 20.17 4.18 22.56
C THR A 297 20.50 3.92 21.09
N HIS A 298 21.55 3.14 20.79
CA HIS A 298 21.92 2.80 19.42
C HIS A 298 20.84 1.96 18.72
N ASN A 299 20.16 1.07 19.46
CA ASN A 299 19.09 0.24 18.90
C ASN A 299 17.88 1.09 18.51
N SER A 300 17.45 1.99 19.40
CA SER A 300 16.35 2.93 19.11
C SER A 300 16.66 3.78 17.88
N PHE A 301 17.91 4.25 17.75
CA PHE A 301 18.34 5.02 16.58
C PHE A 301 18.30 4.20 15.28
N ALA A 302 18.77 2.95 15.31
CA ALA A 302 18.71 2.05 14.15
C ALA A 302 17.26 1.79 13.68
N ALA A 303 16.34 1.58 14.62
CA ALA A 303 14.92 1.44 14.31
C ALA A 303 14.33 2.70 13.64
N TRP A 304 14.64 3.89 14.17
CA TRP A 304 14.22 5.16 13.57
C TRP A 304 14.80 5.37 12.18
N LEU A 305 16.06 5.01 11.97
CA LEU A 305 16.72 5.11 10.68
C LEU A 305 16.07 4.18 9.64
N ALA A 306 15.75 2.94 10.03
CA ALA A 306 15.04 1.99 9.17
C ALA A 306 13.64 2.51 8.79
N LEU A 307 12.88 3.03 9.75
CA LEU A 307 11.58 3.64 9.51
C LEU A 307 11.69 4.86 8.56
N ALA A 308 12.64 5.75 8.82
CA ALA A 308 12.86 6.94 7.99
C ALA A 308 13.26 6.56 6.55
N ALA A 309 14.12 5.56 6.38
CA ALA A 309 14.52 5.05 5.08
C ALA A 309 13.33 4.46 4.31
N ALA A 310 12.48 3.65 4.96
CA ALA A 310 11.29 3.07 4.34
C ALA A 310 10.25 4.13 3.94
N VAL A 311 10.00 5.13 4.81
CA VAL A 311 9.09 6.25 4.51
C VAL A 311 9.64 7.09 3.36
N PHE A 312 10.93 7.40 3.36
CA PHE A 312 11.58 8.15 2.28
C PHE A 312 11.52 7.41 0.94
N ALA A 313 11.79 6.10 0.94
CA ALA A 313 11.68 5.26 -0.24
C ALA A 313 10.23 5.22 -0.76
N SER A 314 9.24 5.11 0.13
CA SER A 314 7.82 5.14 -0.21
C SER A 314 7.40 6.48 -0.84
N ILE A 315 7.84 7.61 -0.27
CA ILE A 315 7.59 8.95 -0.83
C ILE A 315 8.23 9.08 -2.22
N THR A 316 9.46 8.58 -2.38
CA THR A 316 10.18 8.63 -3.65
C THR A 316 9.47 7.81 -4.73
N LEU A 317 9.02 6.60 -4.38
CA LEU A 317 8.26 5.71 -5.28
C LEU A 317 7.00 6.40 -5.80
N PHE A 318 6.17 6.97 -4.91
CA PHE A 318 4.95 7.67 -5.31
C PHE A 318 5.22 9.00 -6.03
N LYS A 319 6.30 9.72 -5.69
CA LYS A 319 6.67 10.97 -6.39
C LYS A 319 7.12 10.71 -7.83
N LEU A 320 7.72 9.55 -8.09
CA LEU A 320 8.11 9.14 -9.44
C LEU A 320 6.88 8.74 -10.28
N ASP A 321 5.90 8.07 -9.67
CA ASP A 321 4.72 7.58 -10.38
C ASP A 321 3.56 8.57 -10.46
N LEU A 322 3.36 9.47 -9.49
CA LEU A 322 2.26 10.44 -9.50
C LEU A 322 2.61 11.72 -10.27
N PHE A 323 1.62 12.20 -11.02
CA PHE A 323 1.57 13.47 -11.72
C PHE A 323 0.40 14.30 -11.17
N VAL A 324 0.57 14.83 -9.96
CA VAL A 324 -0.43 15.66 -9.29
C VAL A 324 0.14 17.03 -8.95
N ASP A 325 -0.74 18.00 -8.70
CA ASP A 325 -0.35 19.34 -8.28
C ASP A 325 0.45 19.31 -6.97
N ARG A 326 1.21 20.38 -6.72
CA ARG A 326 2.06 20.47 -5.51
C ARG A 326 1.26 20.27 -4.23
N ARG A 327 0.03 20.80 -4.15
CA ARG A 327 -0.84 20.66 -2.97
C ARG A 327 -1.24 19.21 -2.73
N ASP A 328 -1.67 18.52 -3.78
CA ASP A 328 -2.07 17.12 -3.70
C ASP A 328 -0.88 16.22 -3.40
N MET A 329 0.30 16.54 -3.95
CA MET A 329 1.55 15.86 -3.60
C MET A 329 1.87 16.00 -2.10
N PHE A 330 1.60 17.16 -1.48
CA PHE A 330 1.77 17.31 -0.02
C PHE A 330 0.77 16.44 0.75
N ILE A 331 -0.48 16.31 0.29
CA ILE A 331 -1.48 15.42 0.91
C ILE A 331 -1.01 13.96 0.83
N VAL A 332 -0.51 13.53 -0.33
CA VAL A 332 0.05 12.19 -0.55
C VAL A 332 1.25 11.94 0.37
N GLN A 333 2.20 12.88 0.45
CA GLN A 333 3.38 12.77 1.32
C GLN A 333 2.99 12.72 2.80
N GLY A 334 2.03 13.54 3.22
CA GLY A 334 1.50 13.54 4.58
C GLY A 334 0.83 12.22 4.93
N GLY A 335 -0.04 11.71 4.06
CA GLY A 335 -0.72 10.42 4.25
C GLY A 335 0.27 9.25 4.36
N LEU A 336 1.29 9.22 3.51
CA LEU A 336 2.33 8.18 3.52
C LEU A 336 3.19 8.17 4.79
N SER A 337 3.48 9.34 5.36
CA SER A 337 4.47 9.48 6.44
C SER A 337 3.86 9.48 7.84
N LEU A 338 2.67 10.06 8.01
CA LEU A 338 2.13 10.33 9.35
C LEU A 338 1.76 9.05 10.11
N GLY A 339 1.14 8.07 9.46
CA GLY A 339 0.82 6.78 10.07
C GLY A 339 2.05 6.04 10.61
N PRO A 340 3.07 5.76 9.76
CA PRO A 340 4.31 5.09 10.20
C PRO A 340 5.09 5.87 11.28
N ILE A 341 5.17 7.20 11.20
CA ILE A 341 5.86 8.02 12.20
C ILE A 341 5.15 7.92 13.56
N LEU A 342 3.81 8.02 13.59
CA LEU A 342 3.04 7.87 14.83
C LEU A 342 3.16 6.47 15.41
N ALA A 343 3.18 5.43 14.58
CA ALA A 343 3.45 4.06 15.01
C ALA A 343 4.86 3.90 15.61
N GLY A 344 5.88 4.54 15.00
CA GLY A 344 7.24 4.60 15.53
C GLY A 344 7.31 5.31 16.88
N LEU A 345 6.65 6.47 17.02
CA LEU A 345 6.55 7.21 18.28
C LEU A 345 5.84 6.39 19.37
N ALA A 346 4.72 5.75 19.03
CA ALA A 346 3.97 4.89 19.95
C ALA A 346 4.84 3.74 20.47
N THR A 347 5.54 3.04 19.57
CA THR A 347 6.46 1.95 19.92
C THR A 347 7.63 2.46 20.76
N HIS A 348 8.23 3.60 20.41
CA HIS A 348 9.35 4.18 21.14
C HIS A 348 8.96 4.58 22.57
N LEU A 349 7.82 5.26 22.75
CA LEU A 349 7.32 5.62 24.08
C LEU A 349 6.93 4.38 24.90
N SER A 350 6.38 3.34 24.24
CA SER A 350 6.10 2.06 24.88
C SER A 350 7.39 1.36 25.34
N ALA A 351 8.43 1.34 24.51
CA ALA A 351 9.72 0.74 24.82
C ALA A 351 10.42 1.50 25.97
N MET A 352 10.47 2.84 25.90
CA MET A 352 10.98 3.68 26.98
C MET A 352 10.27 3.38 28.29
N ARG A 353 8.95 3.24 28.27
CA ARG A 353 8.18 2.91 29.47
C ARG A 353 8.55 1.55 30.06
N ILE A 354 8.73 0.52 29.24
CA ILE A 354 9.11 -0.84 29.69
C ILE A 354 10.52 -0.83 30.29
N GLU A 355 11.48 -0.13 29.66
CA GLU A 355 12.86 -0.05 30.17
C GLU A 355 12.94 0.65 31.54
N HIS A 356 12.12 1.68 31.77
CA HIS A 356 12.14 2.43 33.03
C HIS A 356 11.45 1.71 34.19
N GLY A 357 10.44 0.87 33.92
CA GLY A 357 9.73 0.09 34.95
C GLY A 357 10.60 -0.94 35.68
N MET A 358 11.67 -1.44 35.04
CA MET A 358 12.56 -2.45 35.64
C MET A 358 13.49 -1.92 36.76
N GLY A 359 13.53 -0.60 37.00
CA GLY A 359 14.54 0.05 37.85
C GLY A 359 14.15 0.46 39.27
N GLY A 360 12.86 0.43 39.65
CA GLY A 360 12.39 0.91 40.96
C GLY A 360 12.38 2.45 41.06
N LYS A 361 11.18 3.01 41.30
CA LYS A 361 10.87 4.43 41.58
C LYS A 361 11.84 5.45 40.94
N ARG A 362 11.68 5.74 39.65
CA ARG A 362 12.22 6.98 39.05
C ARG A 362 11.06 7.93 38.70
N PRO A 363 11.25 9.26 38.86
CA PRO A 363 10.23 10.27 38.57
C PRO A 363 9.75 10.28 37.11
N CYS A 364 10.44 9.59 36.19
CA CYS A 364 10.06 9.47 34.78
C CYS A 364 8.74 8.69 34.57
N ASP A 365 8.38 7.75 35.46
CA ASP A 365 7.12 7.00 35.39
C ASP A 365 5.89 7.91 35.57
N GLN A 366 6.06 9.09 36.16
CA GLN A 366 5.00 10.10 36.26
C GLN A 366 4.85 10.93 34.97
N PHE A 367 5.88 10.97 34.11
CA PHE A 367 5.95 11.94 33.02
C PHE A 367 5.28 11.46 31.73
N ILE A 368 5.22 10.15 31.47
CA ILE A 368 4.59 9.59 30.26
C ILE A 368 3.34 8.80 30.67
N PRO A 369 2.14 9.38 30.53
CA PRO A 369 0.90 8.70 30.83
C PRO A 369 0.77 7.41 30.03
N ALA A 370 0.25 6.36 30.66
CA ALA A 370 -0.01 5.08 30.02
C ALA A 370 -0.79 5.23 28.71
N LEU A 371 -1.74 6.17 28.69
CA LEU A 371 -2.65 6.44 27.59
C LEU A 371 -1.95 7.00 26.34
N LEU A 372 -0.79 7.64 26.48
CA LEU A 372 -0.15 8.37 25.37
C LEU A 372 0.34 7.43 24.24
N PRO A 373 1.13 6.36 24.50
CA PRO A 373 1.47 5.38 23.46
C PRO A 373 0.24 4.78 22.78
N TRP A 374 -0.82 4.49 23.53
CA TRP A 374 -2.08 3.94 23.00
C TRP A 374 -2.82 4.93 22.11
N ALA A 375 -2.94 6.18 22.54
CA ALA A 375 -3.57 7.23 21.72
C ALA A 375 -2.80 7.44 20.41
N LEU A 376 -1.46 7.40 20.45
CA LEU A 376 -0.63 7.47 19.24
C LEU A 376 -0.81 6.23 18.34
N ALA A 377 -0.95 5.04 18.92
CA ALA A 377 -1.24 3.81 18.16
C ALA A 377 -2.62 3.89 17.46
N ILE A 378 -3.64 4.40 18.15
CA ILE A 378 -4.99 4.63 17.57
C ILE A 378 -4.93 5.66 16.44
N LEU A 379 -4.22 6.77 16.66
CA LEU A 379 -4.00 7.77 15.62
C LEU A 379 -3.23 7.20 14.42
N ALA A 380 -2.24 6.33 14.66
CA ALA A 380 -1.52 5.65 13.58
C ALA A 380 -2.47 4.80 12.71
N CYS A 381 -3.37 4.00 13.32
CA CYS A 381 -4.42 3.28 12.57
C CYS A 381 -5.28 4.21 11.73
N PHE A 382 -5.73 5.32 12.32
CA PHE A 382 -6.55 6.31 11.63
C PHE A 382 -5.81 6.88 10.40
N PHE A 383 -4.53 7.27 10.55
CA PHE A 383 -3.77 7.81 9.43
C PHE A 383 -3.43 6.77 8.36
N HIS A 384 -3.29 5.48 8.69
CA HIS A 384 -3.23 4.42 7.69
C HIS A 384 -4.54 4.29 6.91
N ALA A 385 -5.69 4.34 7.58
CA ALA A 385 -6.99 4.34 6.89
C ALA A 385 -7.15 5.56 5.97
N VAL A 386 -6.75 6.75 6.45
CA VAL A 386 -6.75 7.99 5.64
C VAL A 386 -5.82 7.86 4.44
N TRP A 387 -4.64 7.24 4.59
CA TRP A 387 -3.74 6.99 3.46
C TRP A 387 -4.40 6.14 2.37
N ILE A 388 -5.09 5.07 2.73
CA ILE A 388 -5.82 4.24 1.74
C ILE A 388 -6.95 5.04 1.07
N LEU A 389 -7.61 5.96 1.77
CA LEU A 389 -8.60 6.87 1.17
C LEU A 389 -7.97 7.88 0.21
N VAL A 390 -6.81 8.45 0.55
CA VAL A 390 -6.04 9.34 -0.33
C VAL A 390 -5.60 8.59 -1.59
N LEU A 391 -5.14 7.35 -1.44
CA LEU A 391 -4.80 6.46 -2.55
C LEU A 391 -6.03 6.20 -3.45
N LEU A 392 -7.19 5.90 -2.85
CA LEU A 392 -8.43 5.69 -3.59
C LEU A 392 -8.84 6.96 -4.36
N TRP A 393 -8.70 8.13 -3.75
CA TRP A 393 -8.97 9.41 -4.40
C TRP A 393 -8.01 9.67 -5.56
N ALA A 394 -6.71 9.49 -5.36
CA ALA A 394 -5.69 9.71 -6.38
C ALA A 394 -5.84 8.74 -7.57
N ALA A 395 -6.29 7.50 -7.32
CA ALA A 395 -6.49 6.47 -8.34
C ALA A 395 -7.85 6.54 -9.04
N ARG A 396 -8.69 7.54 -8.74
CA ARG A 396 -10.03 7.64 -9.33
C ARG A 396 -9.94 7.81 -10.87
N PRO A 397 -10.74 7.06 -11.65
CA PRO A 397 -10.81 7.24 -13.08
C PRO A 397 -11.53 8.54 -13.42
N GLU A 398 -11.04 9.28 -14.41
CA GLU A 398 -11.71 10.48 -14.89
C GLU A 398 -12.86 10.10 -15.84
N SER A 399 -14.06 10.62 -15.58
CA SER A 399 -15.31 10.20 -16.26
C SER A 399 -15.33 10.48 -17.76
N ARG A 400 -14.47 11.37 -18.26
CA ARG A 400 -14.36 11.75 -19.67
C ARG A 400 -13.30 10.93 -20.43
N SER A 401 -12.35 10.34 -19.73
CA SER A 401 -11.27 9.57 -20.34
C SER A 401 -11.68 8.09 -20.44
N ALA A 402 -10.81 7.24 -20.98
CA ALA A 402 -11.08 5.81 -21.14
C ALA A 402 -11.17 5.03 -19.80
N GLY A 403 -11.54 5.68 -18.70
CA GLY A 403 -11.53 5.12 -17.35
C GLY A 403 -10.13 5.04 -16.75
N LEU A 404 -9.16 5.81 -17.26
CA LEU A 404 -7.78 5.75 -16.80
C LEU A 404 -7.56 6.64 -15.55
N PRO A 405 -6.67 6.23 -14.62
CA PRO A 405 -6.28 7.01 -13.44
C PRO A 405 -5.16 8.00 -13.79
N LEU A 406 -5.54 9.20 -14.23
CA LEU A 406 -4.63 10.15 -14.89
C LEU A 406 -3.68 10.88 -13.95
N SER A 407 -3.95 10.82 -12.65
CA SER A 407 -3.02 11.23 -11.59
C SER A 407 -1.71 10.43 -11.61
N PHE A 408 -1.63 9.31 -12.32
CA PHE A 408 -0.44 8.49 -12.44
C PHE A 408 0.23 8.67 -13.80
N ARG A 409 1.52 9.07 -13.81
CA ARG A 409 2.35 9.18 -15.02
C ARG A 409 2.34 7.91 -15.85
N SER A 410 2.29 6.77 -15.18
CA SER A 410 2.22 5.46 -15.82
C SER A 410 1.02 5.33 -16.75
N ALA A 411 -0.15 5.78 -16.30
CA ALA A 411 -1.37 5.79 -17.10
C ALA A 411 -1.27 6.79 -18.27
N ILE A 412 -0.58 7.91 -18.07
CA ILE A 412 -0.29 8.89 -19.14
C ILE A 412 0.61 8.28 -20.22
N TYR A 413 1.63 7.50 -19.85
CA TYR A 413 2.51 6.86 -20.83
C TYR A 413 1.84 5.77 -21.66
N LEU A 414 0.74 5.19 -21.17
CA LEU A 414 -0.09 4.29 -21.97
C LEU A 414 -0.86 5.04 -23.06
N ASP A 415 -1.06 6.35 -22.91
CA ASP A 415 -1.72 7.20 -23.89
C ASP A 415 -0.78 7.63 -25.02
N VAL A 416 -0.31 6.65 -25.81
CA VAL A 416 0.58 6.86 -26.97
C VAL A 416 -0.04 7.81 -28.01
N PHE A 417 -1.37 7.88 -28.06
CA PHE A 417 -2.10 8.68 -29.05
C PHE A 417 -2.54 10.06 -28.53
N GLY A 418 -2.14 10.44 -27.32
CA GLY A 418 -2.39 11.78 -26.78
C GLY A 418 -3.87 12.12 -26.58
N TRP A 419 -4.68 11.19 -26.06
CA TRP A 419 -6.04 11.45 -25.55
C TRP A 419 -6.08 12.68 -24.64
N HIS A 420 -4.98 12.95 -23.93
CA HIS A 420 -4.84 14.06 -22.99
C HIS A 420 -4.53 15.43 -23.60
N ASN A 421 -3.88 15.47 -24.77
CA ASN A 421 -3.39 16.74 -25.31
C ASN A 421 -4.53 17.68 -25.75
N GLN A 422 -5.70 17.13 -26.07
CA GLN A 422 -6.91 17.93 -26.29
C GLN A 422 -7.35 18.65 -25.01
N HIS A 423 -7.24 18.00 -23.85
CA HIS A 423 -7.67 18.53 -22.56
C HIS A 423 -6.75 19.66 -22.04
N PHE A 424 -5.42 19.55 -22.24
CA PHE A 424 -4.50 20.62 -21.85
C PHE A 424 -4.72 21.91 -22.66
N SER A 425 -5.12 21.79 -23.92
CA SER A 425 -5.46 22.94 -24.76
C SER A 425 -6.74 23.64 -24.28
N GLU A 426 -7.71 22.88 -23.77
CA GLU A 426 -8.99 23.38 -23.22
C GLU A 426 -8.85 23.97 -21.80
N HIS A 427 -8.01 23.38 -20.94
CA HIS A 427 -7.79 23.93 -19.60
C HIS A 427 -6.88 25.16 -19.58
N GLN A 428 -5.89 25.26 -20.47
CA GLN A 428 -5.16 26.52 -20.64
C GLN A 428 -6.04 27.66 -21.18
N SER A 429 -7.14 27.34 -21.87
CA SER A 429 -8.09 28.35 -22.34
C SER A 429 -9.08 28.77 -21.25
N THR A 430 -9.46 27.88 -20.32
CA THR A 430 -10.40 28.18 -19.22
C THR A 430 -9.76 28.81 -17.97
N VAL A 431 -8.51 28.48 -17.60
CA VAL A 431 -7.83 29.17 -16.47
C VAL A 431 -7.49 30.63 -16.80
N ALA A 432 -7.43 31.00 -18.09
CA ALA A 432 -7.33 32.39 -18.52
C ALA A 432 -8.66 33.18 -18.38
N GLU A 433 -9.76 32.49 -18.09
CA GLU A 433 -11.13 33.03 -17.99
C GLU A 433 -11.51 33.37 -16.53
N GLU A 434 -11.00 32.61 -15.56
CA GLU A 434 -11.43 32.68 -14.14
C GLU A 434 -10.71 33.75 -13.29
N SER A 435 -9.79 34.53 -13.88
CA SER A 435 -9.02 35.56 -13.15
C SER A 435 -9.65 36.97 -13.16
N GLY A 436 -10.95 37.11 -13.48
CA GLY A 436 -11.58 38.43 -13.43
C GLY A 436 -13.10 38.51 -13.63
N ALA A 437 -13.89 37.98 -12.69
CA ALA A 437 -15.23 38.49 -12.36
C ALA A 437 -15.72 37.86 -11.03
N PRO A 438 -16.40 38.60 -10.14
CA PRO A 438 -16.98 38.04 -8.92
C PRO A 438 -18.30 37.31 -9.21
N ASP A 439 -18.45 36.13 -8.63
CA ASP A 439 -19.59 35.21 -8.77
C ASP A 439 -20.91 35.84 -8.31
N SER A 440 -21.90 35.90 -9.22
CA SER A 440 -23.30 36.11 -8.88
C SER A 440 -24.11 34.82 -9.01
N GLU A 441 -24.44 34.29 -7.83
CA GLU A 441 -25.61 33.52 -7.40
C GLU A 441 -26.59 32.94 -8.45
N TRP A 442 -26.79 31.62 -8.34
CA TRP A 442 -27.65 30.75 -9.16
C TRP A 442 -29.14 31.07 -9.01
N GLY A 443 -29.80 31.39 -10.14
CA GLY A 443 -31.26 31.47 -10.31
C GLY A 443 -31.82 30.36 -11.22
N GLN A 444 -33.00 29.85 -10.86
CA GLN A 444 -33.66 28.62 -11.34
C GLN A 444 -34.03 28.54 -12.84
N PRO A 445 -34.27 27.31 -13.37
CA PRO A 445 -34.64 27.10 -14.77
C PRO A 445 -36.15 27.23 -14.99
N GLY A 446 -36.56 28.22 -15.78
CA GLY A 446 -37.92 28.31 -16.28
C GLY A 446 -38.12 29.44 -17.29
N GLN A 447 -38.52 29.06 -18.51
CA GLN A 447 -39.10 29.86 -19.60
C GLN A 447 -38.16 30.47 -20.66
N GLY A 448 -38.42 30.10 -21.92
CA GLY A 448 -38.39 31.04 -23.04
C GLY A 448 -37.42 30.75 -24.18
N ALA A 449 -37.89 30.09 -25.25
CA ALA A 449 -37.19 29.91 -26.53
C ALA A 449 -36.91 31.23 -27.30
N HIS A 450 -37.13 32.40 -26.69
CA HIS A 450 -36.70 33.71 -27.20
C HIS A 450 -35.38 34.21 -26.57
N GLY A 451 -34.84 33.56 -25.53
CA GLY A 451 -33.53 33.90 -24.93
C GLY A 451 -32.32 33.39 -25.74
N ALA A 452 -32.46 32.27 -26.45
CA ALA A 452 -31.33 31.61 -27.12
C ALA A 452 -30.62 32.45 -28.19
N ALA A 453 -31.32 33.38 -28.86
CA ALA A 453 -30.71 34.26 -29.86
C ALA A 453 -29.93 35.43 -29.24
N ALA A 454 -30.39 35.96 -28.10
CA ALA A 454 -29.70 37.01 -27.36
C ALA A 454 -28.49 36.45 -26.59
N ASP A 455 -28.62 35.25 -26.04
CA ASP A 455 -27.49 34.56 -25.38
C ASP A 455 -26.40 34.17 -26.38
N ALA A 456 -26.79 33.77 -27.62
CA ALA A 456 -25.85 33.47 -28.69
C ALA A 456 -25.08 34.71 -29.19
N SER A 457 -25.71 35.88 -29.26
CA SER A 457 -25.02 37.11 -29.67
C SER A 457 -24.04 37.60 -28.61
N VAL A 458 -24.42 37.55 -27.33
CA VAL A 458 -23.52 37.88 -26.20
C VAL A 458 -22.33 36.93 -26.17
N SER A 459 -22.56 35.63 -26.37
CA SER A 459 -21.50 34.62 -26.43
C SER A 459 -20.54 34.89 -27.60
N ALA A 460 -21.04 35.10 -28.82
CA ALA A 460 -20.20 35.37 -29.99
C ALA A 460 -19.41 36.68 -29.88
N SER A 461 -20.00 37.75 -29.34
CA SER A 461 -19.29 39.01 -29.08
C SER A 461 -18.20 38.85 -28.01
N SER A 462 -18.44 38.03 -26.99
CA SER A 462 -17.42 37.71 -25.98
C SER A 462 -16.24 36.92 -26.56
N ILE A 463 -16.50 36.00 -27.51
CA ILE A 463 -15.47 35.22 -28.22
C ILE A 463 -14.62 36.15 -29.09
N ALA A 464 -15.25 37.07 -29.83
CA ALA A 464 -14.56 38.09 -30.62
C ALA A 464 -13.63 38.96 -29.75
N LEU A 465 -14.12 39.41 -28.58
CA LEU A 465 -13.32 40.18 -27.62
C LEU A 465 -12.09 39.41 -27.15
N ARG A 466 -12.25 38.11 -26.85
CA ARG A 466 -11.14 37.25 -26.40
C ARG A 466 -10.09 37.08 -27.49
N GLN A 467 -10.51 36.86 -28.74
CA GLN A 467 -9.60 36.74 -29.88
C GLN A 467 -8.81 38.04 -30.10
N ALA A 468 -9.49 39.19 -30.08
CA ALA A 468 -8.87 40.50 -30.22
C ALA A 468 -7.89 40.82 -29.07
N ARG A 469 -8.25 40.52 -27.81
CA ARG A 469 -7.35 40.66 -26.65
C ARG A 469 -6.13 39.75 -26.70
N ARG A 470 -6.27 38.53 -27.23
CA ARG A 470 -5.14 37.60 -27.42
C ARG A 470 -4.16 38.17 -28.45
N LEU A 471 -4.69 38.71 -29.55
CA LEU A 471 -3.91 39.40 -30.58
C LEU A 471 -3.17 40.61 -30.01
N ALA A 472 -3.86 41.49 -29.30
CA ALA A 472 -3.26 42.66 -28.64
C ALA A 472 -2.12 42.28 -27.69
N ARG A 473 -2.28 41.21 -26.88
CA ARG A 473 -1.22 40.69 -26.01
C ARG A 473 -0.01 40.16 -26.77
N THR A 474 -0.22 39.44 -27.87
CA THR A 474 0.89 38.94 -28.71
C THR A 474 1.63 40.10 -29.39
N MET A 475 0.91 41.13 -29.84
CA MET A 475 1.51 42.34 -30.41
C MET A 475 2.27 43.15 -29.36
N ALA A 476 1.77 43.25 -28.13
CA ALA A 476 2.49 43.87 -27.02
C ALA A 476 3.79 43.13 -26.67
N LYS A 477 3.82 41.78 -26.74
CA LYS A 477 5.07 41.00 -26.58
C LYS A 477 6.08 41.30 -27.69
N LEU A 478 5.62 41.49 -28.92
CA LEU A 478 6.48 41.87 -30.04
C LEU A 478 7.10 43.28 -29.89
N LYS A 479 6.52 44.13 -29.03
CA LYS A 479 7.09 45.44 -28.66
C LYS A 479 8.13 45.39 -27.55
N ASP A 480 8.38 44.24 -26.92
CA ASP A 480 9.48 44.10 -25.96
C ASP A 480 10.78 44.60 -26.63
N PRO A 481 11.53 45.55 -26.02
CA PRO A 481 12.76 46.09 -26.59
C PRO A 481 13.72 45.03 -27.11
N ARG A 482 13.73 43.83 -26.48
CA ARG A 482 14.59 42.71 -26.87
C ARG A 482 14.17 42.02 -28.16
N LEU A 483 12.87 41.98 -28.45
CA LEU A 483 12.33 41.37 -29.68
C LEU A 483 12.21 42.41 -30.79
N ALA A 484 11.93 43.66 -30.41
CA ALA A 484 11.81 44.78 -31.34
C ALA A 484 13.11 45.08 -32.09
N THR A 485 14.29 44.75 -31.56
CA THR A 485 15.56 44.87 -32.30
C THR A 485 15.58 44.06 -33.60
N HIS A 486 14.81 42.97 -33.67
CA HIS A 486 14.73 42.09 -34.84
C HIS A 486 13.61 42.46 -35.82
N LEU A 487 12.80 43.48 -35.51
CA LEU A 487 11.78 44.00 -36.42
C LEU A 487 12.35 45.12 -37.28
N SER A 488 12.03 45.10 -38.58
CA SER A 488 12.34 46.23 -39.46
C SER A 488 11.56 47.48 -39.04
N ALA A 489 12.06 48.67 -39.41
CA ALA A 489 11.37 49.93 -39.09
C ALA A 489 9.93 49.98 -39.64
N ALA A 490 9.72 49.47 -40.86
CA ALA A 490 8.39 49.37 -41.46
C ALA A 490 7.47 48.40 -40.69
N GLU A 491 7.97 47.25 -40.24
CA GLU A 491 7.19 46.31 -39.43
C GLU A 491 6.84 46.86 -38.06
N LYS A 492 7.73 47.64 -37.44
CA LYS A 492 7.43 48.35 -36.19
C LYS A 492 6.29 49.34 -36.38
N GLU A 493 6.33 50.12 -37.45
CA GLU A 493 5.30 51.11 -37.77
C GLU A 493 3.95 50.43 -38.08
N SER A 494 3.94 49.39 -38.92
CA SER A 494 2.73 48.60 -39.19
C SER A 494 2.17 47.92 -37.92
N LEU A 495 3.03 47.42 -37.04
CA LEU A 495 2.61 46.79 -35.78
C LEU A 495 2.07 47.83 -34.79
N LEU A 496 2.61 49.06 -34.78
CA LEU A 496 2.09 50.18 -33.99
C LEU A 496 0.71 50.61 -34.48
N GLN A 497 0.55 50.85 -35.78
CA GLN A 497 -0.74 51.23 -36.38
C GLN A 497 -1.80 50.15 -36.18
N LEU A 498 -1.44 48.89 -36.41
CA LEU A 498 -2.37 47.77 -36.25
C LEU A 498 -2.76 47.57 -34.78
N GLN A 499 -1.83 47.77 -33.84
CA GLN A 499 -2.16 47.67 -32.41
C GLN A 499 -3.10 48.81 -32.00
N GLU A 500 -2.89 50.03 -32.48
CA GLU A 500 -3.78 51.16 -32.17
C GLU A 500 -5.22 50.88 -32.63
N VAL A 501 -5.37 50.30 -33.82
CA VAL A 501 -6.68 49.87 -34.34
C VAL A 501 -7.28 48.77 -33.45
N ILE A 502 -6.53 47.71 -33.14
CA ILE A 502 -7.07 46.61 -32.30
C ILE A 502 -7.41 47.09 -30.89
N ASP A 503 -6.57 47.92 -30.26
CA ASP A 503 -6.80 48.42 -28.90
C ASP A 503 -8.04 49.33 -28.86
N LEU A 504 -8.27 50.15 -29.90
CA LEU A 504 -9.50 50.94 -30.06
C LEU A 504 -10.74 50.04 -30.17
N GLU A 505 -10.72 49.04 -31.04
CA GLU A 505 -11.86 48.13 -31.26
C GLU A 505 -12.13 47.22 -30.05
N VAL A 506 -11.09 46.77 -29.35
CA VAL A 506 -11.20 46.01 -28.08
C VAL A 506 -11.86 46.87 -27.01
N THR A 507 -11.47 48.15 -26.92
CA THR A 507 -12.04 49.08 -25.93
C THR A 507 -13.52 49.33 -26.22
N GLN A 508 -13.88 49.60 -27.49
CA GLN A 508 -15.28 49.79 -27.89
C GLN A 508 -16.14 48.55 -27.62
N LEU A 509 -15.66 47.37 -28.00
CA LEU A 509 -16.43 46.13 -27.82
C LEU A 509 -16.50 45.71 -26.34
N GLN A 510 -15.51 46.08 -25.52
CA GLN A 510 -15.55 45.92 -24.07
C GLN A 510 -16.55 46.87 -23.40
N GLU A 511 -16.62 48.14 -23.83
CA GLU A 511 -17.58 49.12 -23.31
C GLU A 511 -19.04 48.69 -23.56
N GLN A 512 -19.31 47.99 -24.67
CA GLN A 512 -20.64 47.47 -24.99
C GLN A 512 -21.04 46.21 -24.21
N LEU A 513 -20.07 45.38 -23.80
CA LEU A 513 -20.32 44.15 -23.04
C LEU A 513 -20.52 44.39 -21.53
N VAL A 514 -20.25 45.60 -21.03
CA VAL A 514 -20.55 45.98 -19.64
C VAL A 514 -21.99 46.51 -19.55
N PRO A 515 -22.85 45.99 -18.65
CA PRO A 515 -24.23 46.45 -18.55
C PRO A 515 -24.26 47.93 -18.14
N TRP A 516 -24.78 48.77 -19.05
CA TRP A 516 -25.21 50.16 -18.84
C TRP A 516 -24.15 51.29 -18.87
N SER A 517 -24.08 52.02 -19.99
CA SER A 517 -24.19 53.49 -19.99
C SER A 517 -24.53 54.03 -21.39
N GLY A 518 -25.68 54.69 -21.52
CA GLY A 518 -26.21 55.19 -22.79
C GLY A 518 -25.47 56.42 -23.32
N ARG A 519 -24.37 56.23 -24.05
CA ARG A 519 -23.77 57.28 -24.90
C ARG A 519 -23.45 56.74 -26.30
N SER A 520 -24.10 57.31 -27.30
CA SER A 520 -23.78 57.11 -28.71
C SER A 520 -22.75 58.17 -29.14
N SER A 521 -21.52 57.74 -29.43
CA SER A 521 -20.51 58.57 -30.13
C SER A 521 -20.46 58.17 -31.60
N ALA A 522 -20.47 59.15 -32.51
CA ALA A 522 -20.47 58.97 -33.94
C ALA A 522 -19.05 58.80 -34.50
N ALA A 523 -18.56 57.56 -34.60
CA ALA A 523 -17.41 57.19 -35.44
C ALA A 523 -17.52 55.73 -35.92
N GLY A 524 -17.06 55.48 -37.15
CA GLY A 524 -16.80 54.21 -37.87
C GLY A 524 -17.59 52.93 -37.53
N ASN A 525 -18.29 52.35 -38.51
CA ASN A 525 -18.83 50.98 -38.43
C ASN A 525 -17.74 49.96 -38.80
N CYS A 526 -16.93 49.51 -37.83
CA CYS A 526 -15.99 48.42 -38.04
C CYS A 526 -16.60 47.07 -37.62
N TRP A 527 -16.33 46.01 -38.39
CA TRP A 527 -16.78 44.65 -38.08
C TRP A 527 -15.57 43.74 -37.88
N LEU A 528 -15.57 42.99 -36.79
CA LEU A 528 -14.58 41.96 -36.51
C LEU A 528 -15.06 40.63 -37.10
N GLN A 529 -14.37 40.14 -38.12
CA GLN A 529 -14.63 38.81 -38.64
C GLN A 529 -13.97 37.77 -37.72
N CYS A 530 -14.80 36.89 -37.19
CA CYS A 530 -14.44 35.80 -36.32
C CYS A 530 -14.79 34.47 -36.99
N GLN A 531 -14.26 33.38 -36.44
CA GLN A 531 -14.51 32.03 -36.91
C GLN A 531 -15.11 31.22 -35.77
N CYS A 532 -16.26 30.60 -36.02
CA CYS A 532 -16.87 29.63 -35.10
C CYS A 532 -16.68 28.25 -35.70
N GLU A 533 -16.04 27.35 -34.96
CA GLU A 533 -15.97 25.93 -35.31
C GLU A 533 -17.22 25.28 -34.71
N GLY A 534 -18.19 24.94 -35.56
CA GLY A 534 -19.34 24.18 -35.10
C GLY A 534 -18.95 22.74 -34.75
N ASP A 535 -19.83 21.98 -34.09
CA ASP A 535 -19.64 20.56 -33.72
C ASP A 535 -19.27 19.63 -34.91
N SER A 536 -19.41 20.13 -36.14
CA SER A 536 -19.04 19.47 -37.38
C SER A 536 -17.60 19.68 -37.83
N GLY A 537 -16.80 20.48 -37.10
CA GLY A 537 -15.46 20.94 -37.51
C GLY A 537 -15.48 21.96 -38.66
N HIS A 538 -16.68 22.32 -39.16
CA HIS A 538 -16.80 23.33 -40.19
C HIS A 538 -16.67 24.72 -39.58
N VAL A 539 -15.64 25.44 -40.02
CA VAL A 539 -15.40 26.81 -39.59
C VAL A 539 -16.33 27.72 -40.39
N THR A 540 -17.27 28.37 -39.70
CA THR A 540 -18.19 29.34 -40.30
C THR A 540 -17.79 30.75 -39.87
N PRO A 541 -17.51 31.67 -40.81
CA PRO A 541 -17.21 33.04 -40.45
C PRO A 541 -18.49 33.72 -39.94
N TYR A 542 -18.33 34.54 -38.90
CA TYR A 542 -19.36 35.46 -38.43
C TYR A 542 -18.71 36.82 -38.17
N TRP A 543 -19.51 37.88 -38.22
CA TRP A 543 -19.03 39.25 -38.07
C TRP A 543 -19.65 39.86 -36.82
N VAL A 544 -18.82 40.46 -35.98
CA VAL A 544 -19.27 41.18 -34.78
C VAL A 544 -19.03 42.66 -34.99
N ASN A 545 -20.08 43.46 -34.90
CA ASN A 545 -19.95 44.92 -34.94
C ASN A 545 -19.32 45.38 -33.62
N SER A 546 -18.16 46.03 -33.68
CA SER A 546 -17.45 46.45 -32.46
C SER A 546 -18.20 47.49 -31.64
N ARG A 547 -19.10 48.25 -32.27
CA ARG A 547 -19.87 49.33 -31.64
C ARG A 547 -21.23 48.88 -31.12
N THR A 548 -21.91 47.96 -31.80
CA THR A 548 -23.24 47.51 -31.37
C THR A 548 -23.22 46.14 -30.70
N ALA A 549 -22.09 45.44 -30.75
CA ALA A 549 -21.97 44.03 -30.39
C ALA A 549 -22.96 43.12 -31.16
N ASP A 550 -23.51 43.60 -32.28
CA ASP A 550 -24.39 42.81 -33.13
C ASP A 550 -23.59 41.74 -33.86
N VAL A 551 -24.17 40.54 -33.90
CA VAL A 551 -23.58 39.40 -34.58
C VAL A 551 -24.34 39.16 -35.88
N SER A 552 -23.64 39.28 -37.00
CA SER A 552 -24.16 38.94 -38.32
C SER A 552 -23.49 37.68 -38.83
N TRP A 553 -24.28 36.74 -39.33
CA TRP A 553 -23.81 35.59 -40.09
C TRP A 553 -23.74 35.86 -41.60
N ASN A 554 -24.20 37.04 -42.01
CA ASN A 554 -24.08 37.54 -43.38
C ASN A 554 -22.97 38.59 -43.44
N HIS A 555 -22.22 38.60 -44.54
CA HIS A 555 -21.15 39.55 -44.76
C HIS A 555 -21.69 41.00 -44.69
N PRO A 556 -21.16 41.88 -43.80
CA PRO A 556 -21.63 43.25 -43.70
C PRO A 556 -21.21 44.04 -44.95
N GLY A 557 -22.17 44.56 -45.71
CA GLY A 557 -21.90 45.32 -46.93
C GLY A 557 -21.32 46.71 -46.63
N ALA A 558 -20.24 47.09 -47.33
CA ALA A 558 -19.59 48.42 -47.29
C ALA A 558 -18.91 48.86 -45.98
N ALA A 559 -18.70 47.95 -45.01
CA ALA A 559 -18.01 48.27 -43.75
C ALA A 559 -16.54 47.80 -43.75
N GLN A 560 -15.70 48.43 -42.93
CA GLN A 560 -14.30 48.00 -42.73
C GLN A 560 -14.31 46.71 -41.90
N ILE A 561 -13.85 45.60 -42.48
CA ILE A 561 -13.79 44.29 -41.83
C ILE A 561 -12.36 44.01 -41.39
N ILE A 562 -12.17 43.69 -40.11
CA ILE A 562 -10.90 43.21 -39.56
C ILE A 562 -11.00 41.69 -39.41
N ASP A 563 -10.26 40.95 -40.24
CA ASP A 563 -10.18 39.49 -40.19
C ASP A 563 -9.23 39.05 -39.07
N LEU A 564 -9.79 38.79 -37.88
CA LEU A 564 -9.02 38.36 -36.71
C LEU A 564 -8.25 37.04 -36.93
N PRO A 565 -8.82 36.00 -37.56
CA PRO A 565 -8.07 34.79 -37.92
C PRO A 565 -6.84 35.05 -38.79
N LEU A 566 -7.00 35.80 -39.89
CA LEU A 566 -5.90 36.10 -40.82
C LEU A 566 -4.82 36.95 -40.13
N LEU A 567 -5.25 37.89 -39.29
CA LEU A 567 -4.36 38.71 -38.48
C LEU A 567 -3.59 37.87 -37.46
N GLY A 568 -4.26 36.90 -36.83
CA GLY A 568 -3.67 35.92 -35.92
C GLY A 568 -2.56 35.12 -36.56
N ILE A 569 -2.79 34.62 -37.78
CA ILE A 569 -1.78 33.88 -38.55
C ILE A 569 -0.57 34.79 -38.84
N SER A 570 -0.81 36.02 -39.27
CA SER A 570 0.24 36.98 -39.63
C SER A 570 1.10 37.38 -38.43
N VAL A 571 0.47 37.68 -37.29
CA VAL A 571 1.16 38.06 -36.05
C VAL A 571 1.94 36.87 -35.46
N ASN A 572 1.39 35.65 -35.51
CA ASN A 572 2.08 34.45 -35.02
C ASN A 572 3.26 34.05 -35.91
N ALA A 573 3.14 34.22 -37.23
CA ALA A 573 4.25 34.02 -38.16
C ALA A 573 5.38 35.03 -37.89
N LEU A 574 5.03 36.30 -37.66
CA LEU A 574 5.99 37.34 -37.28
C LEU A 574 6.67 37.01 -35.94
N HIS A 575 5.91 36.62 -34.92
CA HIS A 575 6.43 36.21 -33.61
C HIS A 575 7.38 35.01 -33.70
N SER A 576 7.03 34.00 -34.49
CA SER A 576 7.88 32.81 -34.69
C SER A 576 9.19 33.14 -35.40
N ARG A 577 9.16 34.07 -36.37
CA ARG A 577 10.37 34.53 -37.07
C ARG A 577 11.28 35.36 -36.17
N VAL A 578 10.69 36.22 -35.32
CA VAL A 578 11.44 37.06 -34.39
C VAL A 578 12.06 36.23 -33.24
N SER A 579 11.31 35.28 -32.68
CA SER A 579 11.81 34.41 -31.59
C SER A 579 12.92 33.46 -32.04
N THR A 580 12.82 32.91 -33.26
CA THR A 580 13.89 32.09 -33.85
C THR A 580 15.15 32.90 -34.13
N SER A 581 15.00 34.17 -34.55
CA SER A 581 16.14 35.08 -34.76
C SER A 581 16.83 35.43 -33.43
N ALA A 582 16.06 35.76 -32.39
CA ALA A 582 16.60 36.05 -31.05
C ALA A 582 17.32 34.84 -30.42
N SER A 583 16.77 33.63 -30.60
CA SER A 583 17.37 32.39 -30.10
C SER A 583 18.71 32.06 -30.78
N ARG A 584 18.85 32.44 -32.06
CA ARG A 584 20.08 32.23 -32.84
C ARG A 584 21.21 33.18 -32.39
N GLU A 585 20.87 34.41 -31.98
CA GLU A 585 21.84 35.36 -31.45
C GLU A 585 22.31 34.99 -30.05
N GLN A 586 21.43 34.46 -29.18
CA GLN A 586 21.83 33.93 -27.86
C GLN A 586 22.76 32.71 -27.95
N ARG A 587 22.63 31.87 -28.99
CA ARG A 587 23.57 30.76 -29.24
C ARG A 587 24.90 31.22 -29.84
N GLY A 588 24.97 32.41 -30.44
CA GLY A 588 26.17 32.92 -31.11
C GLY A 588 27.24 33.50 -30.17
N ASN A 589 26.91 33.77 -28.91
CA ASN A 589 27.83 34.38 -27.93
C ASN A 589 28.51 33.36 -26.99
N GLY A 590 28.35 32.05 -27.24
CA GLY A 590 29.09 31.00 -26.56
C GLY A 590 30.20 30.45 -27.45
N GLU A 591 31.43 30.84 -27.15
CA GLU A 591 32.70 30.13 -27.40
C GLU A 591 32.94 29.55 -28.82
N VAL A 592 33.83 30.21 -29.54
CA VAL A 592 34.37 29.79 -30.85
C VAL A 592 35.37 28.66 -30.65
N GLU A 593 34.99 27.42 -30.97
CA GLU A 593 35.94 26.36 -31.34
C GLU A 593 35.97 26.16 -32.86
N ALA A 594 37.18 26.00 -33.39
CA ALA A 594 37.59 26.17 -34.77
C ALA A 594 37.01 25.15 -35.78
N PRO A 595 36.85 25.51 -37.08
CA PRO A 595 36.32 24.59 -38.08
C PRO A 595 37.43 23.81 -38.81
N VAL A 596 37.24 22.49 -38.88
CA VAL A 596 37.93 21.60 -39.82
C VAL A 596 37.30 21.76 -41.21
N ARG A 597 38.15 22.11 -42.19
CA ARG A 597 37.86 22.21 -43.62
C ARG A 597 37.48 20.84 -44.23
N GLY A 598 36.37 20.81 -44.95
CA GLY A 598 36.02 19.75 -45.90
C GLY A 598 34.82 20.16 -46.74
N GLY A 599 35.06 20.78 -47.90
CA GLY A 599 34.02 21.33 -48.77
C GLY A 599 33.46 20.32 -49.76
N LEU A 600 32.18 20.50 -50.12
CA LEU A 600 31.56 20.15 -51.40
C LEU A 600 30.33 21.08 -51.60
N PRO A 601 30.07 21.62 -52.80
CA PRO A 601 28.99 22.58 -53.01
C PRO A 601 27.67 21.85 -53.27
N ARG A 602 26.65 22.09 -52.43
CA ARG A 602 25.29 21.61 -52.67
C ARG A 602 24.40 22.79 -53.09
N GLN A 603 24.19 22.92 -54.39
CA GLN A 603 23.11 23.73 -54.95
C GLN A 603 21.77 23.19 -54.41
N THR A 604 20.98 24.06 -53.80
CA THR A 604 19.56 23.78 -53.51
C THR A 604 18.74 24.92 -54.11
N GLY A 605 18.37 24.75 -55.39
CA GLY A 605 17.22 25.44 -55.96
C GLY A 605 15.96 24.82 -55.36
N ALA A 606 15.25 25.56 -54.52
CA ALA A 606 13.96 25.16 -53.99
C ALA A 606 12.90 25.25 -55.11
N VAL A 607 12.68 24.13 -55.80
CA VAL A 607 11.51 23.92 -56.67
C VAL A 607 10.28 23.79 -55.77
N ARG A 608 9.37 24.74 -55.90
CA ARG A 608 8.11 24.82 -55.15
C ARG A 608 7.11 23.81 -55.73
N PHE A 609 7.01 22.63 -55.13
CA PHE A 609 5.96 21.66 -55.45
C PHE A 609 4.62 22.16 -54.87
N ARG A 610 3.65 22.47 -55.74
CA ARG A 610 2.24 22.61 -55.35
C ARG A 610 1.68 21.20 -55.16
N LEU A 611 1.32 20.87 -53.92
CA LEU A 611 0.44 19.72 -53.63
C LEU A 611 -0.96 20.06 -54.15
N PRO A 612 -1.66 19.13 -54.84
CA PRO A 612 -3.06 19.31 -55.19
C PRO A 612 -3.91 19.41 -53.92
N GLU A 613 -4.88 20.30 -53.91
CA GLU A 613 -5.90 20.41 -52.87
C GLU A 613 -6.59 19.05 -52.68
N ALA A 614 -6.56 18.53 -51.45
CA ALA A 614 -7.29 17.32 -51.10
C ALA A 614 -8.80 17.60 -51.17
N PRO A 615 -9.60 16.75 -51.84
CA PRO A 615 -11.04 16.96 -51.92
C PRO A 615 -11.70 16.83 -50.54
N ALA A 616 -12.73 17.63 -50.30
CA ALA A 616 -13.48 17.69 -49.05
C ALA A 616 -14.14 16.33 -48.71
N ILE A 617 -13.57 15.64 -47.71
CA ILE A 617 -14.11 14.43 -47.10
C ILE A 617 -14.92 14.88 -45.87
N SER A 618 -16.25 15.03 -45.94
CA SER A 618 -17.00 15.56 -44.77
C SER A 618 -18.39 14.98 -44.48
N ARG A 619 -18.86 13.94 -45.17
CA ARG A 619 -20.09 13.21 -44.77
C ARG A 619 -19.96 11.70 -44.70
N PHE A 620 -19.03 11.10 -45.42
CA PHE A 620 -18.89 9.64 -45.50
C PHE A 620 -18.15 9.03 -44.29
N GLU A 621 -17.16 9.73 -43.72
CA GLU A 621 -16.41 9.23 -42.56
C GLU A 621 -17.27 9.09 -41.29
N ARG A 622 -18.31 9.91 -41.13
CA ARG A 622 -19.24 9.79 -39.98
C ARG A 622 -20.15 8.56 -40.09
N ALA A 623 -20.58 8.19 -41.30
CA ALA A 623 -21.32 6.95 -41.52
C ALA A 623 -20.42 5.72 -41.33
N CYS A 624 -19.18 5.73 -41.86
CA CYS A 624 -18.25 4.61 -41.66
C CYS A 624 -17.77 4.45 -40.20
N ALA A 625 -17.60 5.53 -39.44
CA ALA A 625 -17.16 5.46 -38.04
C ALA A 625 -18.24 4.98 -37.07
N SER A 626 -19.53 5.22 -37.37
CA SER A 626 -20.65 4.67 -36.59
C SER A 626 -21.08 3.27 -37.03
N GLU A 627 -20.83 2.90 -38.30
CA GLU A 627 -21.47 1.74 -38.94
C GLU A 627 -20.48 0.60 -39.30
N SER A 628 -19.17 0.79 -39.16
CA SER A 628 -18.18 -0.29 -39.39
C SER A 628 -17.20 -0.46 -38.22
N LEU A 629 -17.62 -1.25 -37.23
CA LEU A 629 -17.08 -2.59 -36.98
C LEU A 629 -17.58 -3.10 -35.60
N PRO A 630 -18.20 -4.29 -35.51
CA PRO A 630 -18.59 -4.92 -34.26
C PRO A 630 -17.37 -5.52 -33.53
N PHE A 631 -16.40 -4.67 -33.19
CA PHE A 631 -15.33 -5.05 -32.26
C PHE A 631 -15.83 -4.82 -30.82
N GLU A 632 -16.82 -5.61 -30.41
CA GLU A 632 -17.06 -5.79 -28.97
C GLU A 632 -15.84 -6.53 -28.41
N LEU A 633 -15.07 -5.82 -27.58
CA LEU A 633 -13.88 -6.34 -26.91
C LEU A 633 -14.34 -7.11 -25.68
N MET A 634 -14.42 -8.43 -25.88
CA MET A 634 -15.07 -9.40 -24.99
C MET A 634 -16.58 -9.20 -24.90
N PRO A 635 -17.38 -10.26 -25.11
CA PRO A 635 -18.79 -10.20 -24.78
C PRO A 635 -18.91 -9.88 -23.28
N GLU A 636 -19.59 -8.79 -22.96
CA GLU A 636 -19.98 -8.54 -21.58
C GLU A 636 -20.83 -9.73 -21.12
N SER A 637 -20.63 -10.19 -19.89
CA SER A 637 -21.49 -11.25 -19.40
C SER A 637 -22.93 -10.72 -19.45
N PRO A 638 -23.91 -11.50 -19.92
CA PRO A 638 -25.27 -10.98 -20.16
C PRO A 638 -25.94 -10.39 -18.91
N ASN A 639 -25.37 -10.67 -17.73
CA ASN A 639 -25.86 -10.20 -16.43
C ASN A 639 -24.95 -9.15 -15.76
N SER A 640 -23.80 -8.77 -16.34
CA SER A 640 -22.94 -7.75 -15.72
C SER A 640 -23.42 -6.36 -16.12
N THR A 641 -23.81 -5.56 -15.14
CA THR A 641 -24.10 -4.13 -15.30
C THR A 641 -22.83 -3.28 -15.43
N VAL A 642 -21.65 -3.87 -15.19
CA VAL A 642 -20.36 -3.19 -15.18
C VAL A 642 -19.63 -3.49 -16.48
N SER A 643 -19.27 -2.44 -17.22
CA SER A 643 -18.47 -2.59 -18.44
C SER A 643 -17.09 -3.16 -18.13
N SER A 644 -16.53 -3.98 -19.03
CA SER A 644 -15.22 -4.60 -18.87
C SER A 644 -14.10 -3.59 -18.59
N SER A 645 -14.22 -2.37 -19.11
CA SER A 645 -13.31 -1.25 -18.87
C SER A 645 -13.33 -0.71 -17.42
N GLN A 646 -14.47 -0.82 -16.72
CA GLN A 646 -14.64 -0.36 -15.34
C GLN A 646 -14.29 -1.43 -14.29
N LEU A 647 -14.20 -2.70 -14.70
CA LEU A 647 -13.91 -3.82 -13.82
C LEU A 647 -12.61 -3.62 -13.01
N PRO A 648 -11.46 -3.19 -13.58
CA PRO A 648 -10.23 -2.98 -12.81
C PRO A 648 -10.39 -1.95 -11.69
N TRP A 649 -11.03 -0.82 -11.99
CA TRP A 649 -11.29 0.23 -11.01
C TRP A 649 -12.18 -0.27 -9.88
N HIS A 650 -13.27 -0.98 -10.22
CA HIS A 650 -14.22 -1.47 -9.22
C HIS A 650 -13.55 -2.47 -8.26
N THR A 651 -12.76 -3.41 -8.78
CA THR A 651 -12.00 -4.37 -7.94
C THR A 651 -10.96 -3.65 -7.08
N PHE A 652 -10.26 -2.66 -7.62
CA PHE A 652 -9.32 -1.84 -6.85
C PHE A 652 -10.03 -1.05 -5.73
N GLN A 653 -11.17 -0.43 -6.04
CA GLN A 653 -11.99 0.31 -5.10
C GLN A 653 -12.49 -0.57 -3.95
N GLN A 654 -13.05 -1.74 -4.26
CA GLN A 654 -13.51 -2.70 -3.27
C GLN A 654 -12.36 -3.17 -2.35
N THR A 655 -11.19 -3.43 -2.94
CA THR A 655 -9.99 -3.80 -2.18
C THR A 655 -9.58 -2.68 -1.23
N CYS A 656 -9.52 -1.42 -1.69
CA CYS A 656 -9.22 -0.27 -0.83
C CYS A 656 -10.26 -0.11 0.29
N GLN A 657 -11.55 -0.24 -0.01
CA GLN A 657 -12.63 -0.15 0.98
C GLN A 657 -12.50 -1.24 2.06
N ALA A 658 -12.21 -2.49 1.67
CA ALA A 658 -11.97 -3.58 2.61
C ALA A 658 -10.80 -3.26 3.55
N TRP A 659 -9.71 -2.68 3.03
CA TRP A 659 -8.55 -2.28 3.83
C TRP A 659 -8.83 -1.10 4.76
N VAL A 660 -9.61 -0.11 4.33
CA VAL A 660 -10.10 0.96 5.22
C VAL A 660 -10.92 0.36 6.37
N CYS A 661 -11.87 -0.53 6.07
CA CYS A 661 -12.65 -1.22 7.09
C CYS A 661 -11.77 -2.02 8.04
N LEU A 662 -10.76 -2.73 7.55
CA LEU A 662 -9.86 -3.51 8.40
C LEU A 662 -9.03 -2.61 9.33
N TRP A 663 -8.50 -1.48 8.85
CA TRP A 663 -7.80 -0.52 9.71
C TRP A 663 -8.73 0.08 10.79
N LEU A 664 -9.99 0.33 10.46
CA LEU A 664 -10.99 0.76 11.44
C LEU A 664 -11.33 -0.34 12.45
N ILE A 665 -11.39 -1.61 12.04
CA ILE A 665 -11.56 -2.76 12.95
C ILE A 665 -10.34 -2.88 13.87
N THR A 666 -9.13 -2.72 13.35
CA THR A 666 -7.89 -2.73 14.16
C THR A 666 -7.87 -1.57 15.15
N MET A 667 -8.28 -0.37 14.72
CA MET A 667 -8.46 0.77 15.61
C MET A 667 -9.46 0.43 16.72
N LEU A 668 -10.61 -0.15 16.38
CA LEU A 668 -11.64 -0.57 17.33
C LEU A 668 -11.12 -1.64 18.31
N ALA A 669 -10.37 -2.63 17.81
CA ALA A 669 -9.78 -3.68 18.61
C ALA A 669 -8.78 -3.11 19.63
N ILE A 670 -7.92 -2.19 19.20
CA ILE A 670 -6.99 -1.49 20.10
C ILE A 670 -7.76 -0.64 21.14
N THR A 671 -8.87 0.00 20.75
CA THR A 671 -9.68 0.82 21.67
C THR A 671 -10.55 0.05 22.64
N CYS A 672 -11.00 -1.15 22.27
CA CYS A 672 -12.06 -1.87 22.99
C CYS A 672 -11.60 -3.13 23.70
N ASP A 673 -10.53 -3.80 23.23
CA ASP A 673 -10.11 -5.05 23.85
C ASP A 673 -9.34 -4.74 25.14
N PRO A 674 -9.92 -5.08 26.32
CA PRO A 674 -9.27 -4.85 27.59
C PRO A 674 -7.94 -5.58 27.65
N LYS A 675 -7.69 -6.68 26.92
CA LYS A 675 -6.37 -7.32 26.89
C LYS A 675 -5.27 -6.41 26.36
N TYR A 676 -5.58 -5.40 25.55
CA TYR A 676 -4.58 -4.43 25.12
C TYR A 676 -4.28 -3.45 26.26
N TYR A 677 -5.28 -3.06 27.06
CA TYR A 677 -5.12 -2.21 28.25
C TYR A 677 -4.72 -2.95 29.55
N GLU A 678 -5.00 -4.25 29.63
CA GLU A 678 -4.89 -5.16 30.79
C GLU A 678 -3.92 -6.32 30.53
N SER A 679 -3.25 -6.37 29.37
CA SER A 679 -2.17 -7.33 29.08
C SER A 679 -1.25 -7.41 30.29
N ILE A 680 -0.73 -8.61 30.60
CA ILE A 680 0.25 -8.83 31.67
C ILE A 680 1.47 -7.90 31.55
N HIS A 681 1.69 -7.29 30.37
CA HIS A 681 2.71 -6.29 30.07
C HIS A 681 2.18 -4.85 29.93
N ALA A 682 0.87 -4.64 29.75
CA ALA A 682 0.28 -3.36 30.11
C ALA A 682 0.36 -3.27 31.64
N PRO A 683 1.01 -2.24 32.21
CA PRO A 683 1.37 -2.28 33.61
C PRO A 683 0.12 -2.24 34.47
N ARG A 684 -0.34 -3.42 34.87
CA ARG A 684 -0.57 -3.70 36.29
C ARG A 684 0.77 -3.64 37.06
N GLU A 685 1.62 -2.64 36.82
CA GLU A 685 2.39 -2.05 37.92
C GLU A 685 1.47 -1.22 38.83
N ILE A 686 0.17 -1.17 38.50
CA ILE A 686 -0.95 -1.03 39.44
C ILE A 686 -1.42 -2.43 39.94
N TYR A 687 -0.59 -3.48 39.89
CA TYR A 687 -0.62 -4.47 40.95
C TYR A 687 -0.08 -3.72 42.14
N ASP A 688 -0.98 -3.58 43.10
CA ASP A 688 -0.88 -2.71 44.25
C ASP A 688 0.57 -2.48 44.68
N ARG A 689 1.22 -1.40 44.25
CA ARG A 689 2.51 -0.99 44.84
C ARG A 689 2.33 -0.77 46.36
N GLN A 690 1.09 -0.69 46.85
CA GLN A 690 0.79 -0.72 48.27
C GLN A 690 0.89 -2.13 48.88
N ALA A 691 0.78 -3.21 48.08
CA ALA A 691 1.04 -4.56 48.55
C ALA A 691 2.53 -4.75 48.87
N LEU A 692 3.46 -4.22 48.07
CA LEU A 692 4.89 -4.35 48.35
C LEU A 692 5.48 -3.07 48.96
N VAL A 693 5.67 -3.07 50.28
CA VAL A 693 6.17 -1.93 51.06
C VAL A 693 7.59 -2.23 51.54
N GLN A 694 8.54 -1.33 51.28
CA GLN A 694 9.86 -1.42 51.89
C GLN A 694 9.76 -1.06 53.37
N VAL A 695 10.25 -1.94 54.24
CA VAL A 695 10.27 -1.76 55.70
C VAL A 695 11.55 -1.02 56.07
N GLN A 696 11.45 -0.03 56.96
CA GLN A 696 12.63 0.63 57.50
C GLN A 696 13.33 -0.29 58.49
N THR A 697 14.63 -0.42 58.35
CA THR A 697 15.40 -1.45 59.03
C THR A 697 16.78 -0.92 59.37
N VAL A 698 17.17 -1.06 60.64
CA VAL A 698 18.51 -0.76 61.11
C VAL A 698 19.35 -2.02 60.92
N TRP A 699 20.20 -1.97 59.91
CA TRP A 699 21.06 -3.10 59.55
C TRP A 699 22.26 -3.19 60.49
N PRO A 700 22.65 -4.40 60.93
CA PRO A 700 23.78 -4.58 61.85
C PRO A 700 25.10 -3.95 61.37
N HIS A 701 25.30 -3.87 60.05
CA HIS A 701 26.43 -3.18 59.44
C HIS A 701 26.13 -2.76 57.99
N ALA A 702 26.92 -1.81 57.45
CA ALA A 702 26.70 -1.24 56.12
C ALA A 702 26.82 -2.26 54.97
N TYR A 703 27.64 -3.30 55.12
CA TYR A 703 27.86 -4.34 54.11
C TYR A 703 27.00 -5.59 54.30
N PHE A 704 25.88 -5.46 55.02
CA PHE A 704 25.03 -6.60 55.33
C PHE A 704 24.43 -7.19 54.06
N ARG A 705 24.61 -8.51 53.89
CA ARG A 705 24.15 -9.26 52.71
C ARG A 705 23.25 -10.40 53.20
N PRO A 706 21.93 -10.18 53.26
CA PRO A 706 21.02 -11.20 53.76
C PRO A 706 21.13 -12.46 52.88
N SER A 707 21.43 -13.59 53.52
CA SER A 707 21.63 -14.89 52.86
C SER A 707 20.39 -15.76 53.00
N ALA A 708 19.75 -15.73 54.17
CA ALA A 708 18.53 -16.45 54.49
C ALA A 708 17.68 -15.70 55.54
N LEU A 709 16.37 -15.92 55.48
CA LEU A 709 15.34 -15.28 56.31
C LEU A 709 14.29 -16.32 56.70
N SER A 710 13.90 -16.33 57.97
CA SER A 710 12.78 -17.12 58.48
C SER A 710 12.18 -16.41 59.69
N CYS A 711 11.01 -16.83 60.17
CA CYS A 711 10.47 -16.26 61.38
C CYS A 711 9.62 -17.23 62.19
N SER A 712 9.35 -16.74 63.40
CA SER A 712 8.06 -16.85 64.09
C SER A 712 6.96 -17.68 63.43
N GLY A 713 6.47 -18.80 63.98
CA GLY A 713 5.19 -19.39 63.56
C GLY A 713 4.02 -18.41 63.80
N ALA A 714 4.19 -17.49 64.75
CA ALA A 714 3.31 -16.34 64.97
C ALA A 714 3.82 -15.03 64.33
N GLY A 715 4.91 -15.08 63.55
CA GLY A 715 5.52 -13.92 62.91
C GLY A 715 6.15 -12.88 63.85
N LYS A 716 6.22 -13.16 65.16
CA LYS A 716 6.67 -12.19 66.19
C LYS A 716 8.17 -11.93 66.18
N THR A 717 8.94 -12.86 65.64
CA THR A 717 10.41 -12.78 65.68
C THR A 717 10.96 -13.17 64.35
N LEU A 718 11.69 -12.24 63.76
CA LEU A 718 12.38 -12.38 62.50
C LEU A 718 13.81 -12.85 62.75
N ILE A 719 14.20 -13.93 62.10
CA ILE A 719 15.58 -14.38 62.08
C ILE A 719 16.15 -14.12 60.70
N LEU A 720 17.28 -13.43 60.66
CA LEU A 720 17.97 -13.07 59.44
C LEU A 720 19.45 -13.38 59.55
N GLY A 721 19.97 -14.16 58.62
CA GLY A 721 21.38 -14.50 58.55
C GLY A 721 22.06 -13.76 57.41
N ASP A 722 23.32 -13.39 57.61
CA ASP A 722 24.21 -13.01 56.52
C ASP A 722 25.19 -14.15 56.23
N GLN A 723 26.42 -13.87 55.82
CA GLN A 723 27.45 -14.91 55.61
C GLN A 723 28.27 -15.21 56.88
N PHE A 724 28.05 -14.46 57.97
CA PHE A 724 28.91 -14.48 59.16
C PHE A 724 28.14 -14.78 60.44
N SER A 725 26.92 -14.26 60.60
CA SER A 725 26.16 -14.35 61.86
C SER A 725 24.67 -14.44 61.58
N ILE A 726 23.95 -14.88 62.62
CA ILE A 726 22.50 -14.96 62.60
C ILE A 726 21.97 -13.94 63.60
N TYR A 727 21.07 -13.10 63.11
CA TYR A 727 20.49 -12.00 63.86
C TYR A 727 19.01 -12.26 64.07
N THR A 728 18.48 -11.74 65.17
CA THR A 728 17.07 -11.80 65.53
C THR A 728 16.55 -10.37 65.71
N ALA A 729 15.30 -10.16 65.35
CA ALA A 729 14.59 -8.92 65.64
C ALA A 729 13.14 -9.24 66.00
N ASP A 730 12.60 -8.52 66.96
CA ASP A 730 11.17 -8.60 67.28
C ASP A 730 10.38 -7.77 66.27
N VAL A 731 9.35 -8.40 65.70
CA VAL A 731 8.43 -7.77 64.76
C VAL A 731 7.13 -7.48 65.50
N PRO A 732 6.61 -6.24 65.43
CA PRO A 732 5.34 -5.90 66.06
C PRO A 732 4.23 -6.82 65.55
N PRO A 733 3.37 -7.35 66.43
CA PRO A 733 2.29 -8.25 66.03
C PRO A 733 1.32 -7.52 65.08
N ALA A 734 1.00 -8.16 63.96
CA ALA A 734 0.12 -7.60 62.93
C ALA A 734 -1.26 -7.15 63.44
N GLY A 735 -1.76 -7.78 64.51
CA GLY A 735 -3.08 -7.49 65.10
C GLY A 735 -3.17 -6.15 65.84
N GLU A 736 -2.08 -5.63 66.40
CA GLU A 736 -2.11 -4.29 67.03
C GLU A 736 -2.19 -3.16 66.00
N LEU A 737 -1.62 -3.41 64.82
CA LEU A 737 -1.63 -2.48 63.70
C LEU A 737 -3.01 -2.32 63.05
N GLN A 738 -3.86 -3.34 63.15
CA GLN A 738 -5.16 -3.38 62.46
C GLN A 738 -6.21 -2.43 63.05
N ASN A 739 -6.05 -2.00 64.31
CA ASN A 739 -6.91 -1.00 64.93
C ASN A 739 -6.65 0.43 64.44
N GLN A 740 -5.56 0.65 63.70
CA GLN A 740 -5.31 1.91 62.98
C GLN A 740 -5.67 1.68 61.52
N SER A 741 -6.72 2.34 61.04
CA SER A 741 -7.35 2.15 59.72
C SER A 741 -6.48 2.47 58.50
N SER A 742 -5.17 2.62 58.66
CA SER A 742 -4.22 2.78 57.57
C SER A 742 -3.42 1.49 57.40
N SER A 743 -3.52 0.86 56.22
CA SER A 743 -2.67 -0.25 55.78
C SER A 743 -1.17 0.05 55.75
N ALA A 744 -0.77 1.27 56.11
CA ALA A 744 0.62 1.70 56.18
C ALA A 744 1.32 1.12 57.41
N TRP A 745 2.49 0.50 57.20
CA TRP A 745 3.43 0.22 58.28
C TRP A 745 3.73 1.55 59.01
N PRO A 746 3.74 1.59 60.35
CA PRO A 746 4.00 2.82 61.09
C PRO A 746 5.39 3.30 60.69
N SER A 747 5.45 4.49 60.06
CA SER A 747 6.68 5.05 59.50
C SER A 747 7.77 5.34 60.53
N SER A 748 7.50 5.14 61.81
CA SER A 748 8.40 5.39 62.93
C SER A 748 8.96 4.12 63.59
N GLN A 749 8.54 2.92 63.18
CA GLN A 749 9.02 1.68 63.79
C GLN A 749 10.07 1.01 62.90
N GLU A 750 11.33 1.24 63.26
CA GLU A 750 12.47 0.57 62.65
C GLU A 750 12.63 -0.84 63.26
N ILE A 751 12.91 -1.83 62.42
CA ILE A 751 13.28 -3.18 62.88
C ILE A 751 14.78 -3.18 63.19
N GLU A 752 15.15 -3.48 64.43
CA GLU A 752 16.54 -3.51 64.89
C GLU A 752 17.08 -4.94 65.01
N PHE A 753 18.12 -5.18 64.21
CA PHE A 753 19.11 -6.27 64.24
C PHE A 753 19.86 -6.54 65.55
N GLU A 754 19.45 -7.49 66.40
CA GLU A 754 20.30 -8.02 67.49
C GLU A 754 20.99 -9.34 67.11
N PRO A 755 22.27 -9.57 67.47
CA PRO A 755 22.95 -10.82 67.19
C PRO A 755 22.40 -11.97 68.05
N ALA A 756 21.83 -12.99 67.39
CA ALA A 756 21.31 -14.19 68.06
C ALA A 756 22.38 -15.27 68.23
N ILE A 757 23.23 -15.46 67.21
CA ILE A 757 24.32 -16.43 67.23
C ILE A 757 25.56 -15.80 66.62
N SER A 758 26.65 -15.76 67.39
CA SER A 758 27.94 -15.21 66.98
C SER A 758 28.66 -16.11 65.97
N THR A 759 29.50 -15.50 65.12
CA THR A 759 30.45 -16.18 64.22
C THR A 759 31.22 -17.31 64.90
N MET A 760 31.69 -17.10 66.13
CA MET A 760 32.48 -18.10 66.86
C MET A 760 31.68 -19.38 67.15
N ASP A 761 30.38 -19.23 67.35
CA ASP A 761 29.49 -20.31 67.76
C ASP A 761 28.98 -21.12 66.57
N LEU A 762 28.88 -20.51 65.37
CA LEU A 762 28.47 -21.18 64.13
C LEU A 762 29.56 -22.10 63.54
N GLY A 763 30.80 -21.96 64.01
CA GLY A 763 31.93 -22.70 63.46
C GLY A 763 32.13 -22.39 61.96
N SER A 764 32.64 -23.36 61.19
CA SER A 764 32.78 -23.25 59.73
C SER A 764 31.49 -23.54 58.96
N THR A 765 30.35 -23.67 59.64
CA THR A 765 29.09 -24.01 58.97
C THR A 765 28.51 -22.79 58.26
N THR A 766 28.44 -22.89 56.94
CA THR A 766 27.74 -21.93 56.09
C THR A 766 26.37 -22.49 55.74
N TRP A 767 25.36 -21.63 55.63
CA TRP A 767 23.99 -22.04 55.36
C TRP A 767 23.49 -21.52 54.01
N ARG A 768 22.58 -22.28 53.40
CA ARG A 768 21.82 -21.88 52.21
C ARG A 768 20.48 -21.27 52.58
N SER A 769 19.80 -21.87 53.56
CA SER A 769 18.47 -21.51 54.07
C SER A 769 18.39 -22.00 55.51
N PHE A 770 17.50 -21.44 56.34
CA PHE A 770 17.26 -21.96 57.67
C PHE A 770 15.79 -21.76 58.06
N GLY A 771 15.35 -22.45 59.10
CA GLY A 771 14.03 -22.29 59.68
C GLY A 771 14.02 -22.53 61.19
N LEU A 772 13.03 -21.95 61.88
CA LEU A 772 12.90 -22.01 63.33
C LEU A 772 11.84 -23.05 63.74
N LEU A 773 12.15 -23.88 64.75
CA LEU A 773 11.22 -24.81 65.39
C LEU A 773 10.70 -24.25 66.71
N TYR A 774 9.42 -24.47 67.01
CA TYR A 774 8.77 -24.11 68.27
C TYR A 774 8.55 -25.34 69.14
N GLY A 775 8.91 -25.22 70.42
CA GLY A 775 8.60 -26.25 71.40
C GLY A 775 7.07 -26.42 71.52
N LYS A 776 6.57 -27.66 71.48
CA LYS A 776 5.15 -27.95 71.77
C LYS A 776 4.79 -27.43 73.17
N GLY A 777 3.96 -26.39 73.25
CA GLY A 777 3.15 -26.09 74.45
C GLY A 777 3.57 -24.92 75.35
N GLN A 778 4.36 -23.94 74.87
CA GLN A 778 4.61 -22.70 75.63
C GLN A 778 4.47 -21.45 74.75
N ASP A 779 3.51 -20.58 75.09
CA ASP A 779 3.22 -19.32 74.37
C ASP A 779 4.24 -18.20 74.63
N SER A 780 5.26 -18.45 75.47
CA SER A 780 6.29 -17.47 75.84
C SER A 780 7.59 -17.68 75.05
N PHE A 781 8.12 -16.58 74.52
CA PHE A 781 9.30 -16.48 73.65
C PHE A 781 10.61 -17.08 74.21
N SER A 782 10.70 -17.42 75.50
CA SER A 782 11.91 -17.95 76.13
C SER A 782 12.24 -19.42 75.79
N SER A 783 11.55 -20.05 74.84
CA SER A 783 11.73 -21.47 74.52
C SER A 783 11.63 -21.77 73.03
N ALA A 784 12.27 -20.95 72.18
CA ALA A 784 12.66 -21.43 70.86
C ALA A 784 13.65 -22.59 71.08
N THR A 785 13.23 -23.83 70.78
CA THR A 785 14.00 -25.02 71.15
C THR A 785 15.03 -25.42 70.11
N ALA A 786 14.88 -25.04 68.84
CA ALA A 786 15.88 -25.36 67.83
C ALA A 786 15.83 -24.49 66.55
N LEU A 787 17.01 -24.22 65.99
CA LEU A 787 17.24 -23.65 64.67
C LEU A 787 17.70 -24.74 63.70
N LEU A 788 17.05 -24.86 62.55
CA LEU A 788 17.43 -25.78 61.48
C LEU A 788 18.20 -25.05 60.39
N LEU A 789 19.46 -25.39 60.20
CA LEU A 789 20.37 -24.78 59.21
C LEU A 789 20.55 -25.74 58.03
N LEU A 790 20.06 -25.40 56.84
CA LEU A 790 20.39 -26.13 55.62
C LEU A 790 21.81 -25.75 55.18
N SER A 791 22.68 -26.74 55.04
CA SER A 791 24.05 -26.56 54.59
C SER A 791 24.12 -25.92 53.20
N THR A 792 25.23 -25.24 52.87
CA THR A 792 25.42 -24.62 51.55
C THR A 792 25.35 -25.59 50.40
N ASP A 793 25.70 -26.86 50.56
CA ASP A 793 25.58 -27.89 49.52
C ASP A 793 24.17 -28.49 49.44
N GLY A 794 23.29 -28.18 50.39
CA GLY A 794 21.90 -28.59 50.43
C GLY A 794 21.69 -30.08 50.66
N THR A 795 22.68 -30.78 51.23
CA THR A 795 22.67 -32.24 51.50
C THR A 795 22.39 -32.59 52.96
N VAL A 796 22.54 -31.62 53.87
CA VAL A 796 22.48 -31.79 55.31
C VAL A 796 21.68 -30.67 55.95
N VAL A 797 20.85 -31.01 56.94
CA VAL A 797 20.18 -30.04 57.82
C VAL A 797 20.76 -30.17 59.22
N VAL A 798 21.29 -29.10 59.77
CA VAL A 798 21.89 -29.05 61.10
C VAL A 798 20.89 -28.45 62.07
N GLU A 799 20.46 -29.23 63.04
CA GLU A 799 19.60 -28.78 64.14
C GLU A 799 20.47 -28.31 65.31
N ARG A 800 20.19 -27.09 65.77
CA ARG A 800 20.90 -26.44 66.86
C ARG A 800 19.93 -25.92 67.91
N ASP A 801 20.08 -26.36 69.14
CA ASP A 801 19.30 -25.86 70.27
C ASP A 801 19.68 -24.40 70.61
N LEU A 802 18.67 -23.53 70.78
CA LEU A 802 18.84 -22.12 71.14
C LEU A 802 18.64 -21.87 72.65
N GLY A 803 18.00 -22.79 73.38
CA GLY A 803 17.56 -22.58 74.76
C GLY A 803 18.53 -23.12 75.82
N SER A 804 19.44 -24.03 75.47
CA SER A 804 20.37 -24.62 76.43
C SER A 804 21.73 -23.90 76.48
N HIS A 805 21.99 -23.13 77.54
CA HIS A 805 23.34 -22.63 77.86
C HIS A 805 24.36 -23.76 78.15
N SER A 806 23.89 -24.99 78.30
CA SER A 806 24.67 -26.17 78.68
C SER A 806 24.68 -27.17 77.52
N HIS A 807 25.80 -27.16 76.78
CA HIS A 807 26.14 -28.03 75.65
C HIS A 807 25.42 -27.71 74.32
N ASN A 808 26.20 -27.18 73.36
CA ASN A 808 25.91 -27.08 71.92
C ASN A 808 25.64 -28.47 71.32
N LYS A 809 24.49 -29.09 71.64
CA LYS A 809 24.09 -30.36 71.03
C LYS A 809 23.71 -30.07 69.58
N LEU A 810 24.64 -30.36 68.69
CA LEU A 810 24.45 -30.26 67.25
C LEU A 810 23.93 -31.61 66.74
N ILE A 811 22.71 -31.64 66.20
CA ILE A 811 22.18 -32.85 65.55
C ILE A 811 22.25 -32.63 64.05
N GLN A 812 22.94 -33.53 63.35
CA GLN A 812 23.10 -33.45 61.90
C GLN A 812 22.12 -34.42 61.23
N TRP A 813 21.17 -33.88 60.48
CA TRP A 813 20.21 -34.63 59.69
C TRP A 813 20.70 -34.78 58.25
N THR A 814 20.99 -36.01 57.84
CA THR A 814 21.40 -36.32 56.46
C THR A 814 20.18 -36.53 55.57
N ILE A 815 20.17 -35.95 54.37
CA ILE A 815 19.06 -36.16 53.43
C ILE A 815 19.16 -37.56 52.85
N SER A 816 18.03 -38.25 52.79
CA SER A 816 17.95 -39.60 52.23
C SER A 816 18.43 -39.63 50.77
N PRO A 817 19.22 -40.64 50.38
CA PRO A 817 19.65 -40.83 49.00
C PRO A 817 18.49 -41.12 48.04
N MET A 818 17.26 -41.32 48.54
CA MET A 818 16.06 -41.41 47.69
C MET A 818 15.71 -40.08 47.01
N LEU A 819 16.23 -38.97 47.52
CA LEU A 819 16.08 -37.65 46.92
C LEU A 819 17.41 -37.27 46.23
N ASP A 820 17.53 -37.56 44.94
CA ASP A 820 18.74 -37.23 44.15
C ASP A 820 18.96 -35.70 43.95
N GLN A 821 18.03 -34.88 44.43
CA GLN A 821 18.03 -33.44 44.22
C GLN A 821 18.61 -32.68 45.41
N ILE A 822 19.27 -31.55 45.12
CA ILE A 822 19.82 -30.65 46.14
C ILE A 822 18.73 -29.72 46.67
N LEU A 823 18.64 -29.57 47.99
CA LEU A 823 17.69 -28.62 48.58
C LEU A 823 18.15 -27.18 48.40
N GLN A 824 17.19 -26.30 48.16
CA GLN A 824 17.38 -24.87 47.94
C GLN A 824 16.87 -24.03 49.09
N ALA A 825 15.71 -24.39 49.64
CA ALA A 825 15.10 -23.72 50.77
C ALA A 825 14.36 -24.75 51.62
N ILE A 826 14.28 -24.49 52.92
CA ILE A 826 13.52 -25.31 53.87
C ILE A 826 12.56 -24.42 54.66
N GLN A 827 11.39 -24.98 55.00
CA GLN A 827 10.44 -24.40 55.92
C GLN A 827 9.99 -25.51 56.88
N PRO A 828 10.37 -25.44 58.17
CA PRO A 828 9.84 -26.35 59.16
C PRO A 828 8.34 -26.11 59.38
N VAL A 829 7.63 -27.19 59.66
CA VAL A 829 6.21 -27.18 60.02
C VAL A 829 5.99 -28.08 61.22
N GLU A 830 5.00 -27.71 62.05
CA GLU A 830 4.66 -28.40 63.29
C GLU A 830 3.16 -28.68 63.36
N GLY A 831 2.74 -29.47 64.36
CA GLY A 831 1.32 -29.80 64.57
C GLY A 831 0.79 -30.78 63.53
N ALA A 832 -0.43 -30.57 63.04
CA ALA A 832 -1.16 -31.53 62.21
C ALA A 832 -0.44 -31.91 60.91
N GLU A 833 0.34 -30.98 60.34
CA GLU A 833 1.14 -31.25 59.15
C GLU A 833 2.35 -32.16 59.45
N ALA A 834 2.99 -31.97 60.61
CA ALA A 834 4.05 -32.85 61.08
C ALA A 834 3.52 -34.23 61.50
N ASP A 835 2.28 -34.30 62.01
CA ASP A 835 1.63 -35.56 62.38
C ASP A 835 1.44 -36.50 61.18
N LYS A 836 1.51 -36.01 59.94
CA LYS A 836 1.57 -36.86 58.73
C LYS A 836 2.80 -37.77 58.72
N CYS A 837 3.90 -37.34 59.33
CA CYS A 837 5.09 -38.18 59.54
C CYS A 837 4.86 -39.25 60.62
N ALA A 838 3.93 -39.05 61.55
CA ALA A 838 3.71 -39.96 62.69
C ALA A 838 2.86 -41.20 62.37
N SER A 839 2.53 -41.46 61.10
CA SER A 839 1.70 -42.62 60.76
C SER A 839 2.42 -43.92 61.09
N LYS A 840 1.76 -44.81 61.86
CA LYS A 840 2.34 -46.08 62.35
C LYS A 840 2.93 -46.99 61.25
N ALA A 841 2.52 -46.80 60.00
CA ALA A 841 2.96 -47.58 58.85
C ALA A 841 4.25 -47.05 58.17
N SER A 842 4.72 -45.86 58.53
CA SER A 842 5.70 -45.12 57.73
C SER A 842 7.17 -45.28 58.12
N GLY A 843 7.46 -45.82 59.31
CA GLY A 843 8.84 -45.99 59.79
C GLY A 843 9.56 -44.70 60.21
N PHE A 844 8.86 -43.55 60.22
CA PHE A 844 9.40 -42.27 60.66
C PHE A 844 9.34 -42.11 62.19
N VAL A 845 10.22 -41.26 62.72
CA VAL A 845 10.24 -40.90 64.14
C VAL A 845 9.37 -39.66 64.32
N ASN A 846 8.35 -39.75 65.17
CA ASN A 846 7.53 -38.59 65.51
C ASN A 846 8.31 -37.65 66.44
N LEU A 847 9.02 -36.69 65.86
CA LEU A 847 9.69 -35.60 66.58
C LEU A 847 8.80 -34.36 66.74
N GLY A 848 7.54 -34.42 66.28
CA GLY A 848 6.60 -33.31 66.34
C GLY A 848 6.77 -32.26 65.24
N TRP A 849 7.74 -32.43 64.34
CA TRP A 849 8.00 -31.53 63.21
C TRP A 849 8.29 -32.28 61.91
N ALA A 850 8.08 -31.58 60.79
CA ALA A 850 8.46 -32.00 59.43
C ALA A 850 9.06 -30.79 58.67
N ILE A 851 9.66 -31.03 57.50
CA ILE A 851 10.23 -29.96 56.67
C ILE A 851 9.59 -29.97 55.30
N TYR A 852 9.07 -28.82 54.87
CA TYR A 852 8.83 -28.56 53.45
C TYR A 852 10.11 -28.06 52.81
N ALA A 853 10.57 -28.72 51.77
CA ALA A 853 11.84 -28.41 51.13
C ALA A 853 11.68 -28.15 49.63
N ALA A 854 12.31 -27.08 49.14
CA ALA A 854 12.42 -26.79 47.72
C ALA A 854 13.64 -27.51 47.16
N THR A 855 13.49 -28.17 46.01
CA THR A 855 14.61 -28.81 45.31
C THR A 855 15.12 -27.93 44.17
N ASP A 856 16.35 -28.18 43.72
CA ASP A 856 16.94 -27.56 42.53
C ASP A 856 16.21 -27.90 41.23
N ALA A 857 15.40 -28.96 41.24
CA ALA A 857 14.48 -29.33 40.16
C ALA A 857 13.19 -28.48 40.13
N GLY A 858 12.99 -27.56 41.09
CA GLY A 858 11.78 -26.76 41.20
C GLY A 858 10.58 -27.55 41.75
N GLN A 859 10.84 -28.52 42.62
CA GLN A 859 9.81 -29.28 43.33
C GLN A 859 9.75 -28.85 44.79
N VAL A 860 8.59 -29.02 45.41
CA VAL A 860 8.39 -28.89 46.85
C VAL A 860 8.08 -30.27 47.40
N VAL A 861 8.92 -30.75 48.30
CA VAL A 861 8.83 -32.09 48.92
C VAL A 861 8.66 -31.96 50.42
N VAL A 862 7.91 -32.88 51.03
CA VAL A 862 7.83 -33.00 52.49
C VAL A 862 8.86 -34.02 52.95
N LEU A 863 9.72 -33.64 53.89
CA LEU A 863 10.74 -34.48 54.50
C LEU A 863 10.35 -34.78 55.95
N CYS A 864 10.37 -36.06 56.29
CA CYS A 864 10.08 -36.56 57.63
C CYS A 864 11.37 -37.06 58.32
N PRO A 865 11.57 -36.76 59.61
CA PRO A 865 12.64 -37.37 60.39
C PRO A 865 12.49 -38.89 60.47
N ALA A 866 13.55 -39.61 60.16
CA ALA A 866 13.65 -41.07 60.25
C ALA A 866 14.72 -41.47 61.28
N LEU A 867 14.83 -42.79 61.53
CA LEU A 867 15.91 -43.33 62.35
C LEU A 867 17.29 -42.97 61.76
N ASN A 868 18.32 -42.95 62.62
CA ASN A 868 19.71 -42.63 62.25
C ASN A 868 19.94 -41.20 61.75
N HIS A 869 19.17 -40.22 62.26
CA HIS A 869 19.30 -38.82 61.88
C HIS A 869 19.24 -38.59 60.36
N MET A 870 18.27 -39.23 59.72
CA MET A 870 18.03 -39.10 58.28
C MET A 870 16.70 -38.40 58.01
N LEU A 871 16.65 -37.54 56.99
CA LEU A 871 15.42 -36.92 56.49
C LEU A 871 14.97 -37.65 55.22
N GLN A 872 13.85 -38.35 55.30
CA GLN A 872 13.31 -39.14 54.19
C GLN A 872 12.15 -38.40 53.51
N PRO A 873 12.08 -38.39 52.16
CA PRO A 873 10.99 -37.75 51.44
C PRO A 873 9.70 -38.57 51.59
N LEU A 874 8.63 -37.93 52.06
CA LEU A 874 7.30 -38.51 52.19
C LEU A 874 6.53 -38.44 50.87
N HIS A 875 6.36 -37.23 50.32
CA HIS A 875 5.70 -37.00 49.04
C HIS A 875 6.10 -35.65 48.41
N VAL A 876 5.82 -35.49 47.12
CA VAL A 876 5.99 -34.24 46.37
C VAL A 876 4.66 -33.48 46.40
N VAL A 877 4.65 -32.29 46.98
CA VAL A 877 3.46 -31.41 47.08
C VAL A 877 3.24 -30.68 45.77
N LEU A 878 4.33 -30.16 45.20
CA LEU A 878 4.29 -29.37 43.99
C LEU A 878 5.48 -29.68 43.11
N ALA A 879 5.26 -29.72 41.80
CA ALA A 879 6.33 -29.69 40.80
C ALA A 879 6.05 -28.56 39.81
N LEU A 880 6.86 -27.49 39.84
CA LEU A 880 6.76 -26.41 38.84
C LEU A 880 6.97 -26.94 37.42
N ARG A 881 7.75 -28.03 37.30
CA ARG A 881 7.89 -28.81 36.06
C ARG A 881 6.90 -29.97 36.05
N ARG A 882 5.80 -29.84 35.31
CA ARG A 882 4.98 -31.02 34.95
C ARG A 882 5.86 -31.96 34.14
N ARG A 883 6.05 -33.21 34.60
CA ARG A 883 6.79 -34.31 33.93
C ARG A 883 6.27 -34.71 32.54
N LYS A 884 5.34 -33.96 31.93
CA LYS A 884 5.07 -34.14 30.50
C LYS A 884 6.23 -33.53 29.74
N SER A 885 6.81 -34.30 28.86
CA SER A 885 7.77 -34.01 27.80
C SER A 885 7.33 -32.87 26.85
N ALA A 886 6.83 -31.77 27.40
CA ALA A 886 6.42 -30.58 26.67
C ALA A 886 7.66 -29.70 26.47
N PRO A 887 7.96 -29.27 25.23
CA PRO A 887 9.09 -28.43 24.87
C PRO A 887 8.86 -26.97 25.30
N SER A 888 8.36 -26.74 26.51
CA SER A 888 8.29 -25.41 27.13
C SER A 888 9.57 -25.14 27.94
N PHE A 889 10.72 -25.48 27.36
CA PHE A 889 11.85 -24.62 27.60
C PHE A 889 11.50 -23.32 26.88
N MET A 890 11.31 -22.22 27.61
CA MET A 890 11.65 -20.93 27.01
C MET A 890 13.16 -20.96 26.79
N SER A 891 13.55 -21.64 25.71
CA SER A 891 14.84 -21.46 25.11
C SER A 891 14.82 -20.06 24.58
N VAL A 892 15.32 -19.12 25.38
CA VAL A 892 15.78 -17.87 24.81
C VAL A 892 17.01 -18.30 24.01
N VAL A 893 16.77 -18.59 22.73
CA VAL A 893 17.85 -18.78 21.77
C VAL A 893 18.48 -17.41 21.69
N ASP A 894 19.64 -17.28 22.32
CA ASP A 894 20.45 -16.09 22.19
C ASP A 894 20.78 -15.98 20.70
N SER A 895 20.15 -15.01 20.02
CA SER A 895 20.15 -14.90 18.57
C SER A 895 21.55 -14.70 17.99
N HIS A 896 22.50 -14.23 18.80
CA HIS A 896 23.88 -14.01 18.37
C HIS A 896 24.76 -15.24 18.55
N THR A 897 24.53 -16.05 19.58
CA THR A 897 25.37 -17.24 19.84
C THR A 897 24.72 -18.55 19.39
N ARG A 898 23.43 -18.53 19.01
CA ARG A 898 22.56 -19.71 18.86
C ARG A 898 22.54 -20.63 20.08
N THR A 899 23.07 -20.18 21.22
CA THR A 899 23.06 -20.98 22.43
C THR A 899 21.68 -20.85 23.07
N VAL A 900 21.07 -22.00 23.32
CA VAL A 900 19.81 -22.08 24.05
C VAL A 900 20.11 -21.80 25.51
N LYS A 901 19.89 -20.56 25.96
CA LYS A 901 19.92 -20.25 27.39
C LYS A 901 18.63 -20.77 27.99
N VAL A 902 18.73 -21.90 28.67
CA VAL A 902 17.62 -22.46 29.44
C VAL A 902 17.38 -21.55 30.63
N VAL A 903 16.30 -20.77 30.59
CA VAL A 903 15.85 -20.00 31.75
C VAL A 903 15.41 -21.00 32.81
N ARG A 904 16.15 -21.10 33.91
CA ARG A 904 15.81 -21.98 35.03
C ARG A 904 15.17 -21.16 36.13
N GLU A 905 13.92 -21.49 36.45
CA GLU A 905 13.28 -21.02 37.67
C GLU A 905 13.78 -21.86 38.85
N LYS A 906 14.07 -21.18 39.95
CA LYS A 906 14.57 -21.74 41.21
C LYS A 906 13.65 -21.27 42.33
N ILE A 907 13.15 -22.18 43.15
CA ILE A 907 12.43 -21.82 44.37
C ILE A 907 13.49 -21.50 45.43
N ILE A 908 13.58 -20.23 45.82
CA ILE A 908 14.56 -19.74 46.81
C ILE A 908 13.97 -19.56 48.20
N GLY A 909 12.64 -19.60 48.34
CA GLY A 909 11.96 -19.53 49.63
C GLY A 909 10.56 -20.11 49.51
N MET A 910 9.97 -20.50 50.64
CA MET A 910 8.59 -20.92 50.71
C MET A 910 8.02 -20.68 52.10
N HIS A 911 6.71 -20.56 52.17
CA HIS A 911 5.97 -20.55 53.43
C HIS A 911 4.67 -21.33 53.27
N VAL A 912 4.32 -22.14 54.26
CA VAL A 912 3.11 -22.96 54.26
C VAL A 912 2.11 -22.35 55.22
N ASP A 913 1.09 -21.71 54.69
CA ASP A 913 -0.04 -21.23 55.48
C ASP A 913 -1.11 -22.33 55.53
N VAL A 914 -1.02 -23.15 56.58
CA VAL A 914 -1.95 -24.27 56.83
C VAL A 914 -3.37 -23.76 57.05
N SER A 915 -3.52 -22.57 57.64
CA SER A 915 -4.84 -22.00 57.96
C SER A 915 -5.60 -21.54 56.71
N ALA A 916 -4.88 -20.98 55.73
CA ALA A 916 -5.44 -20.57 54.45
C ALA A 916 -5.43 -21.68 53.39
N SER A 917 -4.79 -22.82 53.67
CA SER A 917 -4.49 -23.87 52.69
C SER A 917 -3.66 -23.35 51.49
N VAL A 918 -2.73 -22.43 51.75
CA VAL A 918 -1.91 -21.75 50.73
C VAL A 918 -0.43 -22.09 50.89
N LEU A 919 0.22 -22.43 49.79
CA LEU A 919 1.66 -22.55 49.66
C LEU A 919 2.22 -21.30 48.98
N TRP A 920 2.92 -20.47 49.73
CA TRP A 920 3.64 -19.32 49.20
C TRP A 920 5.00 -19.77 48.70
N LEU A 921 5.33 -19.43 47.46
CA LEU A 921 6.59 -19.76 46.83
C LEU A 921 7.31 -18.49 46.44
N PHE A 922 8.57 -18.42 46.79
CA PHE A 922 9.48 -17.40 46.32
C PHE A 922 10.33 -17.97 45.19
N VAL A 923 10.03 -17.54 43.96
CA VAL A 923 10.67 -18.05 42.75
C VAL A 923 11.62 -16.98 42.20
N SER A 924 12.87 -17.38 41.94
CA SER A 924 13.86 -16.56 41.24
C SER A 924 14.27 -17.25 39.95
N SER A 925 14.41 -16.48 38.88
CA SER A 925 14.89 -16.93 37.58
C SER A 925 16.40 -16.68 37.45
N THR A 926 17.07 -17.47 36.62
CA THR A 926 18.46 -17.21 36.19
C THR A 926 18.64 -15.86 35.50
N THR A 927 17.56 -15.23 35.03
CA THR A 927 17.57 -13.87 34.45
C THR A 927 17.56 -12.76 35.52
N GLY A 928 17.54 -13.12 36.82
CA GLY A 928 17.46 -12.15 37.92
C GLY A 928 16.06 -11.58 38.17
N LYS A 929 15.03 -12.11 37.49
CA LYS A 929 13.62 -11.84 37.81
C LYS A 929 13.23 -12.68 39.02
N ALA A 930 12.54 -12.09 39.98
CA ALA A 930 12.01 -12.80 41.13
C ALA A 930 10.53 -12.47 41.30
N GLU A 931 9.75 -13.42 41.80
CA GLU A 931 8.33 -13.24 42.06
C GLU A 931 7.85 -14.15 43.19
N ILE A 932 6.79 -13.72 43.86
CA ILE A 932 6.05 -14.54 44.82
C ILE A 932 4.86 -15.17 44.11
N ARG A 933 4.64 -16.46 44.33
CA ARG A 933 3.48 -17.20 43.82
C ARG A 933 2.72 -17.79 44.99
N ALA A 934 1.43 -17.53 45.08
CA ALA A 934 0.54 -18.27 45.97
C ALA A 934 0.00 -19.49 45.22
N TRP A 935 0.08 -20.65 45.83
CA TRP A 935 -0.45 -21.90 45.30
C TRP A 935 -1.47 -22.49 46.26
N ASP A 936 -2.50 -23.10 45.70
CA ASP A 936 -3.40 -23.92 46.49
C ASP A 936 -2.69 -25.21 46.90
N LEU A 937 -2.63 -25.52 48.20
CA LEU A 937 -2.05 -26.77 48.72
C LEU A 937 -2.75 -28.03 48.18
N SER A 938 -3.99 -27.91 47.71
CA SER A 938 -4.70 -29.00 47.02
C SER A 938 -4.23 -29.26 45.59
N GLY A 939 -3.32 -28.42 45.06
CA GLY A 939 -2.73 -28.58 43.73
C GLY A 939 -3.57 -28.04 42.58
N LYS A 940 -4.67 -27.32 42.85
CA LYS A 940 -5.59 -26.78 41.83
C LYS A 940 -4.99 -25.66 40.96
N GLY A 941 -3.86 -25.08 41.33
CA GLY A 941 -3.11 -24.12 40.51
C GLY A 941 -2.55 -22.94 41.28
N VAL A 942 -2.04 -21.95 40.53
CA VAL A 942 -1.53 -20.68 41.07
C VAL A 942 -2.72 -19.79 41.41
N LEU A 943 -2.81 -19.37 42.66
CA LEU A 943 -3.84 -18.46 43.19
C LEU A 943 -3.48 -16.97 42.98
N GLY A 944 -2.18 -16.65 42.88
CA GLY A 944 -1.71 -15.28 42.67
C GLY A 944 -0.22 -15.19 42.34
N ARG A 945 0.21 -14.09 41.72
CA ARG A 945 1.61 -13.78 41.41
C ARG A 945 1.92 -12.32 41.72
N TRP A 946 3.05 -12.09 42.38
CA TRP A 946 3.53 -10.76 42.73
C TRP A 946 4.99 -10.61 42.27
N PRO A 947 5.24 -9.92 41.14
CA PRO A 947 6.60 -9.70 40.66
C PRO A 947 7.35 -8.81 41.65
N LEU A 948 8.61 -9.16 41.91
CA LEU A 948 9.48 -8.41 42.78
C LEU A 948 10.47 -7.56 41.97
N PRO A 949 11.03 -6.49 42.56
CA PRO A 949 12.00 -5.66 41.87
C PRO A 949 13.21 -6.45 41.36
N SER A 950 13.54 -6.31 40.08
CA SER A 950 14.70 -6.94 39.45
C SER A 950 16.04 -6.33 39.90
N GLY A 951 17.16 -6.97 39.51
CA GLY A 951 18.52 -6.47 39.80
C GLY A 951 19.00 -6.70 41.23
N ARG A 952 18.25 -7.49 41.99
CA ARG A 952 18.41 -7.76 43.41
C ARG A 952 18.81 -9.21 43.67
N ARG A 953 19.69 -9.42 44.64
CA ARG A 953 19.96 -10.74 45.20
C ARG A 953 19.03 -10.94 46.39
N TRP A 954 18.08 -11.85 46.24
CA TRP A 954 17.11 -12.16 47.28
C TRP A 954 17.65 -13.22 48.23
N ALA A 955 17.40 -13.05 49.53
CA ALA A 955 17.72 -14.03 50.55
C ALA A 955 16.81 -15.27 50.42
N HIS A 956 17.29 -16.43 50.85
CA HIS A 956 16.49 -17.64 50.83
C HIS A 956 15.48 -17.65 51.99
N GLY A 957 14.27 -18.12 51.73
CA GLY A 957 13.20 -18.19 52.72
C GLY A 957 12.18 -17.05 52.62
N LEU A 958 11.11 -17.20 53.39
CA LEU A 958 10.00 -16.27 53.52
C LEU A 958 9.64 -16.20 55.00
N CYS A 959 9.20 -15.04 55.46
CA CYS A 959 8.62 -14.90 56.78
C CYS A 959 7.17 -14.48 56.67
N ASP A 960 6.27 -15.20 57.35
CA ASP A 960 4.87 -14.80 57.48
C ASP A 960 4.63 -14.10 58.81
N LEU A 961 4.05 -12.91 58.75
CA LEU A 961 3.67 -12.11 59.91
C LEU A 961 2.33 -12.54 60.52
N GLY A 962 1.77 -13.65 60.05
CA GLY A 962 0.50 -14.20 60.46
C GLY A 962 -0.69 -13.60 59.70
N PRO A 963 -1.93 -13.95 60.09
CA PRO A 963 -3.13 -13.53 59.39
C PRO A 963 -3.21 -12.01 59.24
N GLY A 964 -3.20 -11.52 57.98
CA GLY A 964 -3.25 -10.09 57.64
C GLY A 964 -1.91 -9.33 57.81
N GLY A 965 -0.88 -9.96 58.36
CA GLY A 965 0.45 -9.39 58.52
C GLY A 965 1.25 -9.31 57.23
N GLY A 966 0.99 -10.21 56.28
CA GLY A 966 1.73 -10.29 55.01
C GLY A 966 3.08 -11.02 55.16
N LEU A 967 3.86 -11.04 54.08
CA LEU A 967 5.12 -11.76 53.99
C LEU A 967 6.32 -10.79 54.02
N LEU A 968 7.36 -11.08 54.80
CA LEU A 968 8.63 -10.38 54.73
C LEU A 968 9.64 -11.11 53.82
N LEU A 969 10.43 -10.31 53.12
CA LEU A 969 11.43 -10.68 52.13
C LEU A 969 12.68 -9.82 52.34
N ALA A 970 13.87 -10.41 52.34
CA ALA A 970 15.11 -9.65 52.41
C ALA A 970 15.90 -9.72 51.11
N THR A 971 16.60 -8.64 50.78
CA THR A 971 17.44 -8.56 49.59
C THR A 971 18.66 -7.68 49.82
N ALA A 972 19.70 -7.89 49.03
CA ALA A 972 20.78 -6.93 48.82
C ALA A 972 20.96 -6.66 47.34
N SER A 973 21.53 -5.50 47.01
CA SER A 973 21.94 -5.18 45.65
C SER A 973 22.93 -6.20 45.09
N THR A 974 22.87 -6.40 43.78
CA THR A 974 23.88 -7.16 43.05
C THR A 974 25.19 -6.38 42.95
N GLU A 975 26.32 -7.09 42.77
CA GLU A 975 27.68 -6.52 42.80
C GLU A 975 27.91 -5.36 41.81
N LEU A 976 27.10 -5.27 40.76
CA LEU A 976 27.18 -4.21 39.75
C LEU A 976 26.78 -2.83 40.28
N ASN A 977 25.99 -2.75 41.36
CA ASN A 977 25.60 -1.51 42.02
C ASN A 977 25.88 -1.60 43.53
N ALA A 978 27.16 -1.53 43.90
CA ALA A 978 27.62 -1.56 45.30
C ALA A 978 27.02 -0.46 46.20
N ALA A 979 26.32 0.53 45.63
CA ALA A 979 25.69 1.63 46.35
C ALA A 979 24.31 1.27 46.96
N ALA A 980 23.63 0.23 46.48
CA ALA A 980 22.33 -0.15 47.05
C ALA A 980 22.56 -1.12 48.23
N GLY A 981 22.21 -0.65 49.43
CA GLY A 981 22.32 -1.41 50.68
C GLY A 981 21.34 -2.60 50.75
N PRO A 982 21.37 -3.36 51.85
CA PRO A 982 20.33 -4.33 52.15
C PRO A 982 18.95 -3.66 52.29
N GLU A 983 17.91 -4.35 51.84
CA GLU A 983 16.52 -3.88 51.89
C GLU A 983 15.63 -5.00 52.44
N LEU A 984 14.66 -4.63 53.27
CA LEU A 984 13.61 -5.51 53.77
C LEU A 984 12.28 -5.07 53.15
N TRP A 985 11.53 -6.01 52.62
CA TRP A 985 10.29 -5.79 51.90
C TRP A 985 9.16 -6.57 52.56
N ARG A 986 7.99 -5.95 52.67
CA ARG A 986 6.74 -6.54 53.15
C ARG A 986 5.77 -6.65 51.98
N LEU A 987 5.24 -7.84 51.75
CA LEU A 987 4.17 -8.13 50.80
C LEU A 987 2.85 -8.33 51.57
N VAL A 988 1.92 -7.39 51.47
CA VAL A 988 0.56 -7.50 52.00
C VAL A 988 -0.36 -7.88 50.83
N PRO A 989 -0.74 -9.16 50.67
CA PRO A 989 -1.73 -9.52 49.67
C PRO A 989 -3.06 -8.82 49.99
N ASP A 990 -3.77 -8.36 48.96
CA ASP A 990 -5.02 -7.62 49.09
C ASP A 990 -5.99 -8.37 50.02
N PRO A 991 -6.56 -7.74 51.08
CA PRO A 991 -7.47 -8.39 52.02
C PRO A 991 -8.70 -9.03 51.34
N GLY A 992 -9.09 -8.59 50.14
CA GLY A 992 -10.13 -9.24 49.35
C GLY A 992 -9.76 -10.65 48.87
N TRP A 993 -8.47 -10.94 48.72
CA TRP A 993 -7.97 -12.19 48.16
C TRP A 993 -8.22 -13.40 49.09
N SER A 994 -7.97 -13.26 50.39
CA SER A 994 -8.19 -14.34 51.37
C SER A 994 -9.67 -14.76 51.41
N SER A 995 -10.58 -13.80 51.29
CA SER A 995 -12.04 -14.04 51.28
C SER A 995 -12.52 -14.76 50.02
N GLN A 996 -11.90 -14.51 48.86
CA GLN A 996 -12.20 -15.21 47.61
C GLN A 996 -11.70 -16.66 47.62
N VAL A 997 -10.53 -16.91 48.21
CA VAL A 997 -9.99 -18.27 48.34
C VAL A 997 -10.85 -19.13 49.28
N GLN A 998 -11.32 -18.56 50.40
CA GLN A 998 -12.17 -19.29 51.36
C GLN A 998 -13.57 -19.61 50.84
N THR A 999 -14.16 -18.74 50.00
CA THR A 999 -15.54 -18.94 49.53
C THR A 999 -15.67 -19.90 48.35
N GLY A 1000 -14.57 -20.29 47.70
CA GLY A 1000 -14.58 -21.18 46.53
C GLY A 1000 -15.41 -20.67 45.34
N MET A 1001 -15.91 -19.43 45.41
CA MET A 1001 -16.70 -18.80 44.35
C MET A 1001 -15.74 -18.22 43.31
N MET A 1002 -15.44 -19.02 42.28
CA MET A 1002 -14.98 -18.45 41.01
C MET A 1002 -15.99 -17.41 40.54
N SER A 1003 -15.52 -16.19 40.25
CA SER A 1003 -16.34 -15.11 39.73
C SER A 1003 -17.15 -15.58 38.50
N PRO A 1004 -18.49 -15.44 38.49
CA PRO A 1004 -19.36 -15.96 37.42
C PRO A 1004 -19.23 -15.23 36.07
N ALA A 1005 -18.33 -14.24 35.95
CA ALA A 1005 -18.20 -13.40 34.76
C ALA A 1005 -17.60 -14.12 33.52
N LEU A 1006 -17.02 -15.32 33.66
CA LEU A 1006 -16.35 -16.03 32.56
C LEU A 1006 -17.03 -17.32 32.09
N THR A 1007 -18.06 -17.82 32.79
CA THR A 1007 -18.74 -19.08 32.44
C THR A 1007 -19.92 -18.88 31.48
N GLY A 1008 -20.40 -17.65 31.30
CA GLY A 1008 -21.57 -17.33 30.47
C GLY A 1008 -21.34 -17.25 28.96
N MET A 1009 -20.09 -17.29 28.46
CA MET A 1009 -19.79 -17.07 27.04
C MET A 1009 -19.19 -18.28 26.30
N MET A 1010 -18.91 -19.40 26.99
CA MET A 1010 -18.30 -20.60 26.39
C MET A 1010 -19.23 -21.83 26.28
N THR A 1011 -20.50 -21.75 26.69
CA THR A 1011 -21.47 -22.86 26.54
C THR A 1011 -22.36 -22.77 25.29
N GLY A 1012 -22.13 -21.80 24.40
CA GLY A 1012 -22.96 -21.58 23.21
C GLY A 1012 -22.55 -22.29 21.91
N ILE A 1013 -21.42 -23.02 21.86
CA ILE A 1013 -20.93 -23.65 20.61
C ILE A 1013 -20.44 -25.08 20.90
N ARG A 1014 -21.36 -25.97 21.23
CA ARG A 1014 -21.18 -27.44 21.15
C ARG A 1014 -22.54 -28.08 20.97
N GLY A 1015 -23.02 -28.07 19.74
CA GLY A 1015 -24.23 -28.77 19.33
C GLY A 1015 -24.29 -28.82 17.82
N GLY A 1016 -23.82 -29.93 17.24
CA GLY A 1016 -23.95 -30.18 15.80
C GLY A 1016 -22.80 -30.96 15.17
N GLU A 1017 -22.48 -32.15 15.68
CA GLU A 1017 -21.83 -33.20 14.89
C GLU A 1017 -22.44 -34.54 15.31
N ASP A 1018 -23.57 -34.88 14.68
CA ASP A 1018 -24.06 -36.25 14.49
C ASP A 1018 -24.99 -36.23 13.27
N GLY A 1019 -24.52 -36.77 12.14
CA GLY A 1019 -25.36 -37.12 10.99
C GLY A 1019 -24.91 -36.58 9.63
N PHE A 1020 -23.86 -37.17 9.02
CA PHE A 1020 -23.85 -37.85 7.72
C PHE A 1020 -22.45 -38.35 7.36
#